data_AF-C2BFV6-F1
#
_entry.id   AF-C2BFV6-F1
#
_cell.length_a   1.000
_cell.length_b   1.000
_cell.length_c   1.000
_cell.angle_alpha   90.00
_cell.angle_beta   90.00
_cell.angle_gamma   90.00
#
_symmetry.space_group_name_H-M   'P 1'
#
loop_
_entity.id
_entity.type
_entity.pdbx_description
1 polymer ?
#
loop_
_entity_poly.entity_id
_entity_poly.type
_entity_poly.pdbx_seq_one_letter_code
_entity_poly.pdbx_strand_id
1 'polypeptide(L)'
;MENYKERIYAGLLGKAIGVRLGAPLETENWTKERIKESFGELNNYIKDSKRFAADDDTNGPIFFARALYDYGKPLTYEKISQTWLNYTRDGQGMFWWGGVGISSEDTAYKNLKKGILAPLSGSSNQNGKAISEQVGGQIFIDSWGLINLGDIDKAMKDAKIAASISHDGDGLIGAQFISACIAGAVYYDSTVKLVYDILKKLDQTSQYVKDMWKVYEFYLNNTSDYRLGIEYVYENFPNENYEGICHIIPNACIVLLGLLYSENDFSKAIEITVMSGLDTDSNAGVVGTIMGVMNGLDGIDWKYREDINDLIICSSFSPDLNITNIVDFTNFLWAIRTNCKYNPNILTFDFKGSSNGLIIGNDFRILRDLVSKNSENCYDVLVDNLVANDEASIYLKTNYLPKDFPDSRYDPIVMPHAYPGDRYSFEVSVEYLHSKSLLVNSFIELINGEIIKCSCEYELEDGEINIIDFTIPNTNSIDINKVGLMLTTRVSSKDGAGILARFKINKIRKKLNTNTVIKFKNQNSYFLNNVTPFSNNNISTKLLGDSLLIKAKDSYGIAISGSYYSENQVVKTRISNVEGDIFRIAFKVIGLADFYSFDIYKDKIKTYKNKFNTSILLDELEFDRRECFDIELRVTKDEAFLRIDNYNILSVNGIENEYGHFGFGGKNISAVIGDIHVEYS
;
A
#
# COMPACT_ATOMS: atom_id res chain seq x y z
N MET A 1 18.97 22.49 -4.92
CA MET A 1 18.50 21.15 -5.31
C MET A 1 17.01 21.29 -5.53
N GLU A 2 16.51 21.00 -6.73
CA GLU A 2 15.06 20.84 -6.94
C GLU A 2 14.52 19.90 -5.87
N ASN A 3 13.36 20.23 -5.29
CA ASN A 3 12.77 19.46 -4.20
C ASN A 3 12.14 18.16 -4.73
N TYR A 4 12.93 17.29 -5.37
CA TYR A 4 12.46 16.04 -5.95
C TYR A 4 11.75 15.13 -4.95
N LYS A 5 12.11 15.20 -3.67
CA LYS A 5 11.41 14.41 -2.64
C LYS A 5 9.98 14.89 -2.45
N GLU A 6 9.74 16.20 -2.43
CA GLU A 6 8.38 16.77 -2.43
C GLU A 6 7.65 16.48 -3.74
N ARG A 7 8.33 16.56 -4.91
CA ARG A 7 7.71 16.18 -6.18
C ARG A 7 7.29 14.71 -6.24
N ILE A 8 8.06 13.79 -5.63
CA ILE A 8 7.67 12.39 -5.48
C ILE A 8 6.39 12.29 -4.63
N TYR A 9 6.36 12.97 -3.48
CA TYR A 9 5.18 13.00 -2.61
C TYR A 9 3.94 13.58 -3.32
N ALA A 10 4.10 14.71 -4.03
CA ALA A 10 3.02 15.32 -4.80
C ALA A 10 2.52 14.41 -5.93
N GLY A 11 3.42 13.69 -6.62
CA GLY A 11 3.05 12.70 -7.63
C GLY A 11 2.26 11.53 -7.05
N LEU A 12 2.72 10.95 -5.94
CA LEU A 12 2.00 9.86 -5.26
C LEU A 12 0.64 10.30 -4.70
N LEU A 13 0.55 11.52 -4.18
CA LEU A 13 -0.71 12.14 -3.78
C LEU A 13 -1.63 12.35 -4.98
N GLY A 14 -1.08 12.80 -6.10
CA GLY A 14 -1.79 12.93 -7.36
C GLY A 14 -2.38 11.59 -7.85
N LYS A 15 -1.60 10.51 -7.81
CA LYS A 15 -2.06 9.14 -8.10
C LYS A 15 -3.27 8.78 -7.24
N ALA A 16 -3.14 8.89 -5.93
CA ALA A 16 -4.19 8.53 -4.99
C ALA A 16 -5.46 9.36 -5.18
N ILE A 17 -5.31 10.66 -5.45
CA ILE A 17 -6.45 11.55 -5.75
C ILE A 17 -7.16 11.12 -7.03
N GLY A 18 -6.43 10.89 -8.12
CA GLY A 18 -6.98 10.51 -9.41
C GLY A 18 -7.72 9.18 -9.36
N VAL A 19 -7.09 8.16 -8.78
CA VAL A 19 -7.70 6.83 -8.60
C VAL A 19 -9.00 6.95 -7.79
N ARG A 20 -8.97 7.65 -6.65
CA ARG A 20 -10.16 7.83 -5.83
C ARG A 20 -11.28 8.59 -6.55
N LEU A 21 -10.94 9.58 -7.36
CA LEU A 21 -11.93 10.37 -8.10
C LEU A 21 -12.61 9.54 -9.20
N GLY A 22 -11.83 8.73 -9.92
CA GLY A 22 -12.31 7.93 -11.05
C GLY A 22 -13.03 6.63 -10.65
N ALA A 23 -12.59 5.96 -9.59
CA ALA A 23 -13.05 4.61 -9.22
C ALA A 23 -14.58 4.43 -9.13
N PRO A 24 -15.37 5.40 -8.62
CA PRO A 24 -16.83 5.29 -8.62
C PRO A 24 -17.48 5.16 -10.00
N LEU A 25 -16.77 5.56 -11.06
CA LEU A 25 -17.23 5.59 -12.46
C LEU A 25 -16.55 4.54 -13.35
N GLU A 26 -15.65 3.73 -12.80
CA GLU A 26 -14.91 2.67 -13.50
C GLU A 26 -15.81 1.43 -13.70
N THR A 27 -16.87 1.57 -14.48
CA THR A 27 -17.71 0.44 -14.91
C THR A 27 -18.22 0.69 -16.32
N GLU A 28 -18.46 -0.37 -17.09
CA GLU A 28 -19.05 -0.27 -18.44
C GLU A 28 -20.40 0.48 -18.48
N ASN A 29 -21.09 0.59 -17.33
CA ASN A 29 -22.35 1.31 -17.22
C ASN A 29 -22.19 2.83 -17.23
N TRP A 30 -21.01 3.37 -16.97
CA TRP A 30 -20.74 4.81 -16.95
C TRP A 30 -20.16 5.26 -18.27
N THR A 31 -21.01 5.46 -19.27
CA THR A 31 -20.61 6.08 -20.54
C THR A 31 -20.36 7.58 -20.35
N LYS A 32 -19.60 8.20 -21.26
CA LYS A 32 -19.36 9.66 -21.24
C LYS A 32 -20.66 10.47 -21.20
N GLU A 33 -21.71 10.00 -21.88
CA GLU A 33 -23.03 10.64 -21.87
C GLU A 33 -23.67 10.55 -20.49
N ARG A 34 -23.67 9.37 -19.86
CA ARG A 34 -24.26 9.17 -18.53
C ARG A 34 -23.52 9.96 -17.45
N ILE A 35 -22.19 10.03 -17.53
CA ILE A 35 -21.37 10.85 -16.62
C ILE A 35 -21.76 12.32 -16.78
N LYS A 36 -21.81 12.83 -18.02
CA LYS A 36 -22.21 14.20 -18.34
C LYS A 36 -23.65 14.51 -17.88
N GLU A 37 -24.60 13.61 -18.13
CA GLU A 37 -26.00 13.79 -17.74
C GLU A 37 -26.19 13.77 -16.21
N SER A 38 -25.41 12.95 -15.50
CA SER A 38 -25.55 12.79 -14.05
C SER A 38 -24.83 13.86 -13.25
N PHE A 39 -23.67 14.33 -13.72
CA PHE A 39 -22.79 15.20 -12.95
C PHE A 39 -22.48 16.55 -13.63
N GLY A 40 -22.64 16.66 -14.94
CA GLY A 40 -22.31 17.86 -15.70
C GLY A 40 -20.80 18.13 -15.74
N GLU A 41 -20.34 18.93 -14.77
CA GLU A 41 -18.92 19.25 -14.52
C GLU A 41 -18.53 18.70 -13.16
N LEU A 42 -17.43 17.94 -13.09
CA LEU A 42 -16.89 17.45 -11.82
C LEU A 42 -16.04 18.54 -11.18
N ASN A 43 -16.22 18.75 -9.87
CA ASN A 43 -15.40 19.70 -9.09
C ASN A 43 -15.09 19.23 -7.66
N ASN A 44 -15.47 17.99 -7.32
CA ASN A 44 -15.30 17.36 -6.01
C ASN A 44 -15.37 15.83 -6.17
N TYR A 45 -15.06 15.08 -5.10
CA TYR A 45 -15.30 13.64 -5.07
C TYR A 45 -16.79 13.29 -5.24
N ILE A 46 -17.06 12.24 -6.01
CA ILE A 46 -18.43 11.80 -6.35
C ILE A 46 -19.09 11.05 -5.18
N LYS A 47 -18.30 10.30 -4.43
CA LYS A 47 -18.75 9.54 -3.25
C LYS A 47 -18.03 10.05 -2.01
N ASP A 48 -18.78 10.24 -0.93
CA ASP A 48 -18.22 10.52 0.40
C ASP A 48 -17.68 9.22 0.98
N SER A 49 -16.37 9.01 0.81
CA SER A 49 -15.64 7.91 1.39
C SER A 49 -14.38 8.43 2.08
N LYS A 50 -14.46 8.67 3.40
CA LYS A 50 -13.26 9.04 4.19
C LYS A 50 -12.11 8.03 4.10
N ARG A 51 -12.36 6.83 3.58
CA ARG A 51 -11.36 5.78 3.36
C ARG A 51 -11.62 5.10 2.03
N PHE A 52 -10.59 5.10 1.19
CA PHE A 52 -10.57 4.38 -0.07
C PHE A 52 -10.01 2.98 0.16
N ALA A 53 -10.67 1.95 -0.38
CA ALA A 53 -10.19 0.57 -0.26
C ALA A 53 -8.96 0.32 -1.14
N ALA A 54 -8.41 -0.88 -1.02
CA ALA A 54 -7.32 -1.32 -1.89
C ALA A 54 -7.76 -1.31 -3.35
N ASP A 55 -6.83 -0.88 -4.20
CA ASP A 55 -6.99 -0.66 -5.63
C ASP A 55 -5.69 -1.04 -6.34
N ASP A 56 -5.76 -1.70 -7.48
CA ASP A 56 -4.59 -2.25 -8.14
C ASP A 56 -3.66 -1.18 -8.70
N ASP A 57 -4.21 -0.04 -9.11
CA ASP A 57 -3.49 1.15 -9.50
C ASP A 57 -2.57 1.70 -8.40
N THR A 58 -2.90 1.44 -7.14
CA THR A 58 -2.05 1.81 -6.00
C THR A 58 -1.18 0.64 -5.53
N ASN A 59 -1.70 -0.59 -5.56
CA ASN A 59 -0.96 -1.79 -5.16
C ASN A 59 0.30 -1.99 -6.03
N GLY A 60 0.13 -1.97 -7.36
CA GLY A 60 1.21 -2.26 -8.31
C GLY A 60 2.43 -1.35 -8.10
N PRO A 61 2.29 -0.02 -8.18
CA PRO A 61 3.39 0.90 -7.95
C PRO A 61 4.09 0.71 -6.60
N ILE A 62 3.32 0.42 -5.53
CA ILE A 62 3.87 0.20 -4.18
C ILE A 62 4.73 -1.06 -4.12
N PHE A 63 4.19 -2.20 -4.55
CA PHE A 63 4.88 -3.48 -4.38
C PHE A 63 5.89 -3.76 -5.48
N PHE A 64 5.68 -3.33 -6.72
CA PHE A 64 6.60 -3.62 -7.82
C PHE A 64 7.91 -2.85 -7.70
N ALA A 65 7.89 -1.65 -7.11
CA ALA A 65 9.11 -0.89 -6.79
C ALA A 65 10.06 -1.63 -5.84
N ARG A 66 9.54 -2.58 -5.04
CA ARG A 66 10.34 -3.42 -4.15
C ARG A 66 11.38 -4.25 -4.89
N ALA A 67 11.21 -4.50 -6.20
CA ALA A 67 12.23 -5.16 -7.03
C ALA A 67 13.62 -4.50 -6.91
N LEU A 68 13.66 -3.17 -6.77
CA LEU A 68 14.92 -2.42 -6.62
C LEU A 68 15.41 -2.36 -5.18
N TYR A 69 14.52 -2.45 -4.21
CA TYR A 69 14.87 -2.42 -2.79
C TYR A 69 15.36 -3.80 -2.32
N ASP A 70 14.60 -4.85 -2.62
CA ASP A 70 14.86 -6.22 -2.17
C ASP A 70 16.04 -6.85 -2.94
N TYR A 71 16.24 -6.49 -4.22
CA TYR A 71 17.24 -7.13 -5.09
C TYR A 71 18.26 -6.14 -5.70
N GLY A 72 18.20 -4.85 -5.34
CA GLY A 72 19.13 -3.82 -5.78
C GLY A 72 18.96 -3.38 -7.25
N LYS A 73 19.75 -2.36 -7.66
CA LYS A 73 19.82 -1.85 -9.04
C LYS A 73 20.89 -2.59 -9.88
N PRO A 74 20.78 -2.62 -11.23
CA PRO A 74 19.65 -2.15 -12.04
C PRO A 74 18.43 -3.09 -11.95
N LEU A 75 17.28 -2.61 -12.43
CA LEU A 75 16.09 -3.44 -12.63
C LEU A 75 16.36 -4.46 -13.74
N THR A 76 15.90 -5.69 -13.55
CA THR A 76 15.99 -6.78 -14.52
C THR A 76 14.66 -7.54 -14.60
N TYR A 77 14.45 -8.26 -15.70
CA TYR A 77 13.27 -9.12 -15.88
C TYR A 77 13.12 -10.16 -14.76
N GLU A 78 14.23 -10.71 -14.28
CA GLU A 78 14.26 -11.66 -13.17
C GLU A 78 13.75 -11.02 -11.88
N LYS A 79 14.27 -9.83 -11.51
CA LYS A 79 13.90 -9.14 -10.26
C LYS A 79 12.43 -8.75 -10.21
N ILE A 80 11.88 -8.26 -11.32
CA ILE A 80 10.44 -7.93 -11.36
C ILE A 80 9.58 -9.20 -11.29
N SER A 81 9.99 -10.29 -11.97
CA SER A 81 9.32 -11.59 -11.89
C SER A 81 9.32 -12.15 -10.46
N GLN A 82 10.47 -12.07 -9.78
CA GLN A 82 10.64 -12.44 -8.38
C GLN A 82 9.74 -11.61 -7.45
N THR A 83 9.59 -10.32 -7.73
CA THR A 83 8.72 -9.42 -6.95
C THR A 83 7.26 -9.83 -7.05
N TRP A 84 6.74 -10.07 -8.26
CA TRP A 84 5.36 -10.55 -8.44
C TRP A 84 5.13 -11.89 -7.72
N LEU A 85 6.06 -12.84 -7.85
CA LEU A 85 5.95 -14.13 -7.16
C LEU A 85 5.95 -14.03 -5.64
N ASN A 86 6.58 -13.00 -5.05
CA ASN A 86 6.66 -12.82 -3.61
C ASN A 86 5.43 -12.13 -3.02
N TYR A 87 4.91 -11.09 -3.69
CA TYR A 87 3.90 -10.20 -3.10
C TYR A 87 2.47 -10.44 -3.61
N THR A 88 2.29 -11.16 -4.71
CA THR A 88 0.96 -11.43 -5.27
C THR A 88 0.37 -12.72 -4.71
N ARG A 89 -0.80 -12.64 -4.08
CA ARG A 89 -1.54 -13.84 -3.65
C ARG A 89 -2.27 -14.46 -4.81
N ASP A 90 -2.25 -15.78 -4.89
CA ASP A 90 -2.84 -16.52 -6.00
C ASP A 90 -4.37 -16.33 -6.04
N GLY A 91 -4.87 -15.61 -7.04
CA GLY A 91 -6.30 -15.38 -7.23
C GLY A 91 -6.93 -14.40 -6.25
N GLN A 92 -6.14 -13.58 -5.54
CA GLN A 92 -6.62 -12.72 -4.46
C GLN A 92 -5.89 -11.37 -4.41
N GLY A 93 -6.62 -10.25 -4.36
CA GLY A 93 -6.06 -8.91 -4.19
C GLY A 93 -5.07 -8.50 -5.28
N MET A 94 -4.15 -7.57 -4.97
CA MET A 94 -3.08 -7.02 -5.81
C MET A 94 -3.51 -6.39 -7.15
N PHE A 95 -4.08 -7.17 -8.07
CA PHE A 95 -4.51 -6.76 -9.41
C PHE A 95 -5.75 -7.53 -9.85
N TRP A 96 -6.35 -7.11 -10.97
CA TRP A 96 -7.57 -7.72 -11.49
C TRP A 96 -7.39 -9.19 -11.89
N TRP A 97 -8.12 -10.09 -11.21
CA TRP A 97 -8.14 -11.54 -11.50
C TRP A 97 -9.22 -11.90 -12.53
N GLY A 98 -9.15 -11.26 -13.70
CA GLY A 98 -10.14 -11.40 -14.77
C GLY A 98 -10.17 -12.77 -15.47
N GLY A 99 -9.22 -13.65 -15.18
CA GLY A 99 -9.09 -14.98 -15.79
C GLY A 99 -7.96 -15.07 -16.81
N VAL A 100 -7.38 -16.26 -16.91
CA VAL A 100 -6.32 -16.60 -17.88
C VAL A 100 -6.85 -16.50 -19.31
N GLY A 101 -6.12 -15.77 -20.15
CA GLY A 101 -6.52 -15.47 -21.53
C GLY A 101 -7.54 -14.33 -21.64
N ILE A 102 -7.76 -13.57 -20.55
CA ILE A 102 -8.61 -12.38 -20.52
C ILE A 102 -7.85 -11.23 -19.85
N SER A 103 -7.42 -11.39 -18.59
CA SER A 103 -6.57 -10.41 -17.88
C SER A 103 -5.10 -10.63 -18.22
N SER A 104 -4.38 -9.54 -18.49
CA SER A 104 -2.92 -9.56 -18.71
C SER A 104 -2.18 -10.06 -17.48
N GLU A 105 -2.54 -9.52 -16.32
CA GLU A 105 -1.89 -9.74 -15.03
C GLU A 105 -2.10 -11.17 -14.54
N ASP A 106 -3.34 -11.68 -14.58
CA ASP A 106 -3.63 -13.06 -14.19
C ASP A 106 -2.90 -14.04 -15.14
N THR A 107 -3.00 -13.82 -16.45
CA THR A 107 -2.33 -14.67 -17.45
C THR A 107 -0.81 -14.70 -17.23
N ALA A 108 -0.20 -13.53 -17.05
CA ALA A 108 1.22 -13.40 -16.79
C ALA A 108 1.63 -14.06 -15.48
N TYR A 109 0.85 -13.88 -14.41
CA TYR A 109 1.13 -14.51 -13.13
C TYR A 109 1.08 -16.04 -13.21
N LYS A 110 0.11 -16.62 -13.92
CA LYS A 110 0.07 -18.08 -14.16
C LYS A 110 1.24 -18.55 -15.02
N ASN A 111 1.74 -17.74 -15.96
CA ASN A 111 2.96 -18.03 -16.72
C ASN A 111 4.20 -18.03 -15.80
N LEU A 112 4.34 -17.02 -14.93
CA LEU A 112 5.42 -16.96 -13.94
C LEU A 112 5.43 -18.20 -13.04
N LYS A 113 4.25 -18.63 -12.55
CA LYS A 113 4.11 -19.86 -11.75
C LYS A 113 4.51 -21.14 -12.50
N LYS A 114 4.50 -21.13 -13.83
CA LYS A 114 4.99 -22.23 -14.70
C LYS A 114 6.48 -22.10 -15.04
N GLY A 115 7.19 -21.11 -14.49
CA GLY A 115 8.59 -20.84 -14.76
C GLY A 115 8.86 -20.04 -16.04
N ILE A 116 7.82 -19.51 -16.69
CA ILE A 116 7.95 -18.60 -17.84
C ILE A 116 8.15 -17.20 -17.28
N LEU A 117 9.38 -16.70 -17.29
CA LEU A 117 9.73 -15.37 -16.76
C LEU A 117 9.47 -14.25 -17.77
N ALA A 118 9.48 -13.00 -17.29
CA ALA A 118 9.52 -11.83 -18.16
C ALA A 118 10.75 -11.86 -19.10
N PRO A 119 10.67 -11.31 -20.32
CA PRO A 119 9.48 -10.68 -20.91
C PRO A 119 8.48 -11.70 -21.51
N LEU A 120 8.84 -12.99 -21.58
CA LEU A 120 8.01 -13.99 -22.25
C LEU A 120 6.65 -14.16 -21.55
N SER A 121 6.59 -14.01 -20.22
CA SER A 121 5.37 -14.09 -19.42
C SER A 121 4.25 -13.15 -19.88
N GLY A 122 4.62 -11.94 -20.32
CA GLY A 122 3.70 -10.91 -20.82
C GLY A 122 3.65 -10.78 -22.34
N SER A 123 4.51 -11.50 -23.07
CA SER A 123 4.70 -11.28 -24.51
C SER A 123 3.47 -11.62 -25.36
N SER A 124 3.29 -10.87 -26.46
CA SER A 124 2.18 -11.13 -27.40
C SER A 124 2.36 -12.44 -28.17
N ASN A 125 3.61 -12.91 -28.30
CA ASN A 125 3.89 -14.22 -28.88
C ASN A 125 3.43 -15.38 -27.98
N GLN A 126 3.41 -15.17 -26.66
CA GLN A 126 2.96 -16.16 -25.69
C GLN A 126 1.44 -16.07 -25.43
N ASN A 127 0.89 -14.86 -25.38
CA ASN A 127 -0.48 -14.62 -24.89
C ASN A 127 -1.45 -14.08 -25.97
N GLY A 128 -0.95 -13.69 -27.14
CA GLY A 128 -1.71 -12.93 -28.13
C GLY A 128 -1.72 -11.42 -27.84
N LYS A 129 -1.95 -10.62 -28.89
CA LYS A 129 -1.95 -9.14 -28.78
C LYS A 129 -3.06 -8.60 -27.88
N ALA A 130 -4.28 -9.16 -28.02
CA ALA A 130 -5.44 -8.77 -27.23
C ALA A 130 -5.16 -8.77 -25.71
N ILE A 131 -4.33 -9.69 -25.24
CA ILE A 131 -3.95 -9.79 -23.84
C ILE A 131 -2.77 -8.86 -23.54
N SER A 132 -1.74 -8.86 -24.37
CA SER A 132 -0.52 -8.10 -24.09
C SER A 132 -0.63 -6.58 -24.26
N GLU A 133 -1.64 -6.06 -24.97
CA GLU A 133 -1.80 -4.63 -25.30
C GLU A 133 -2.95 -3.97 -24.51
N GLN A 134 -3.30 -4.51 -23.33
CA GLN A 134 -4.23 -3.88 -22.41
C GLN A 134 -3.59 -2.74 -21.61
N VAL A 135 -4.44 -1.92 -20.98
CA VAL A 135 -4.09 -0.69 -20.26
C VAL A 135 -3.08 -0.90 -19.14
N GLY A 136 -3.02 -2.09 -18.53
CA GLY A 136 -2.13 -2.43 -17.41
C GLY A 136 -0.66 -2.09 -17.66
N GLY A 137 -0.23 -2.07 -18.93
CA GLY A 137 1.11 -1.67 -19.34
C GLY A 137 1.50 -0.25 -18.89
N GLN A 138 0.53 0.66 -18.75
CA GLN A 138 0.77 2.05 -18.35
C GLN A 138 0.30 2.42 -16.93
N ILE A 139 -0.48 1.59 -16.23
CA ILE A 139 -1.09 1.96 -14.93
C ILE A 139 -0.18 1.67 -13.73
N PHE A 140 0.71 0.68 -13.84
CA PHE A 140 1.57 0.23 -12.73
C PHE A 140 2.96 0.88 -12.72
N ILE A 141 3.22 1.88 -13.57
CA ILE A 141 4.59 2.30 -13.88
C ILE A 141 5.07 3.53 -13.09
N ASP A 142 4.19 4.18 -12.34
CA ASP A 142 4.42 5.50 -11.74
C ASP A 142 5.73 5.56 -10.94
N SER A 143 5.96 4.55 -10.11
CA SER A 143 7.17 4.43 -9.28
C SER A 143 8.47 4.49 -10.09
N TRP A 144 8.49 3.99 -11.33
CA TRP A 144 9.69 4.02 -12.17
C TRP A 144 10.00 5.43 -12.67
N GLY A 145 8.97 6.23 -12.97
CA GLY A 145 9.12 7.65 -13.29
C GLY A 145 9.56 8.44 -12.05
N LEU A 146 8.91 8.20 -10.90
CA LEU A 146 9.19 8.89 -9.64
C LEU A 146 10.60 8.59 -9.08
N ILE A 147 11.05 7.33 -9.14
CA ILE A 147 12.43 6.99 -8.74
C ILE A 147 13.44 7.69 -9.64
N ASN A 148 13.11 7.87 -10.92
CA ASN A 148 13.99 8.42 -11.95
C ASN A 148 13.65 9.88 -12.34
N LEU A 149 13.01 10.67 -11.46
CA LEU A 149 12.77 12.10 -11.71
C LEU A 149 14.03 12.80 -12.24
N GLY A 150 13.86 13.54 -13.33
CA GLY A 150 14.93 14.24 -14.04
C GLY A 150 15.75 13.39 -15.02
N ASP A 151 15.57 12.07 -15.07
CA ASP A 151 16.26 11.14 -15.98
C ASP A 151 15.23 10.35 -16.83
N ILE A 152 14.79 10.99 -17.91
CA ILE A 152 13.76 10.48 -18.82
C ILE A 152 14.15 9.13 -19.45
N ASP A 153 15.39 8.99 -19.91
CA ASP A 153 15.83 7.78 -20.61
C ASP A 153 15.88 6.58 -19.65
N LYS A 154 16.34 6.80 -18.41
CA LYS A 154 16.32 5.77 -17.38
C LYS A 154 14.91 5.38 -16.98
N ALA A 155 14.01 6.36 -16.84
CA ALA A 155 12.60 6.14 -16.53
C ALA A 155 11.91 5.28 -17.60
N MET A 156 12.14 5.57 -18.88
CA MET A 156 11.64 4.77 -20.00
C MET A 156 12.20 3.33 -19.98
N LYS A 157 13.51 3.18 -19.71
CA LYS A 157 14.15 1.87 -19.66
C LYS A 157 13.57 0.99 -18.55
N ASP A 158 13.45 1.53 -17.33
CA ASP A 158 12.93 0.76 -16.20
C ASP A 158 11.46 0.42 -16.39
N ALA A 159 10.64 1.37 -16.85
CA ALA A 159 9.22 1.12 -17.10
C ALA A 159 8.99 0.06 -18.18
N LYS A 160 9.80 0.06 -19.26
CA LYS A 160 9.73 -1.00 -20.27
C LYS A 160 10.03 -2.39 -19.70
N ILE A 161 11.05 -2.50 -18.84
CA ILE A 161 11.37 -3.77 -18.16
C ILE A 161 10.23 -4.18 -17.23
N ALA A 162 9.70 -3.24 -16.45
CA ALA A 162 8.64 -3.51 -15.50
C ALA A 162 7.36 -3.97 -16.20
N ALA A 163 6.90 -3.24 -17.22
CA ALA A 163 5.67 -3.56 -17.95
C ALA A 163 5.75 -4.89 -18.72
N SER A 164 6.95 -5.29 -19.17
CA SER A 164 7.14 -6.55 -19.91
C SER A 164 6.80 -7.83 -19.14
N ILE A 165 6.59 -7.72 -17.82
CA ILE A 165 6.14 -8.86 -17.02
C ILE A 165 4.76 -9.34 -17.43
N SER A 166 3.87 -8.44 -17.83
CA SER A 166 2.49 -8.75 -18.21
C SER A 166 2.07 -8.21 -19.58
N HIS A 167 2.84 -7.30 -20.18
CA HIS A 167 2.47 -6.60 -21.41
C HIS A 167 3.56 -6.67 -22.48
N ASP A 168 3.18 -6.35 -23.72
CA ASP A 168 4.06 -6.27 -24.89
C ASP A 168 3.56 -5.19 -25.85
N GLY A 169 4.26 -4.97 -26.96
CA GLY A 169 3.79 -4.10 -28.04
C GLY A 169 3.50 -2.67 -27.58
N ASP A 170 2.32 -2.16 -27.94
CA ASP A 170 1.88 -0.82 -27.54
C ASP A 170 1.75 -0.65 -26.01
N GLY A 171 1.54 -1.75 -25.27
CA GLY A 171 1.59 -1.79 -23.81
C GLY A 171 2.92 -1.27 -23.24
N LEU A 172 4.03 -1.63 -23.89
CA LEU A 172 5.37 -1.17 -23.50
C LEU A 172 5.62 0.29 -23.90
N ILE A 173 5.03 0.74 -25.02
CA ILE A 173 5.16 2.13 -25.46
C ILE A 173 4.42 3.07 -24.50
N GLY A 174 3.22 2.68 -24.05
CA GLY A 174 2.49 3.41 -23.01
C GLY A 174 3.25 3.47 -21.68
N ALA A 175 3.85 2.36 -21.25
CA ALA A 175 4.73 2.32 -20.08
C ALA A 175 5.86 3.37 -20.17
N GLN A 176 6.51 3.44 -21.33
CA GLN A 176 7.58 4.39 -21.59
C GLN A 176 7.06 5.83 -21.61
N PHE A 177 5.93 6.09 -22.26
CA PHE A 177 5.31 7.42 -22.34
C PHE A 177 5.00 7.98 -20.95
N ILE A 178 4.22 7.26 -20.13
CA ILE A 178 3.80 7.75 -18.81
C ILE A 178 5.02 7.95 -17.91
N SER A 179 5.95 6.99 -17.87
CA SER A 179 7.15 7.08 -17.01
C SER A 179 8.06 8.25 -17.42
N ALA A 180 8.19 8.49 -18.73
CA ALA A 180 8.93 9.62 -19.27
C ALA A 180 8.26 10.97 -18.94
N CYS A 181 6.94 11.05 -19.03
CA CYS A 181 6.19 12.24 -18.64
C CYS A 181 6.37 12.54 -17.15
N ILE A 182 6.23 11.54 -16.28
CA ILE A 182 6.46 11.68 -14.83
C ILE A 182 7.90 12.16 -14.57
N ALA A 183 8.91 11.48 -15.14
CA ALA A 183 10.30 11.83 -14.90
C ALA A 183 10.67 13.20 -15.47
N GLY A 184 10.10 13.58 -16.60
CA GLY A 184 10.34 14.84 -17.29
C GLY A 184 9.59 16.02 -16.70
N ALA A 185 8.44 15.82 -16.05
CA ALA A 185 7.52 16.87 -15.59
C ALA A 185 8.20 17.95 -14.72
N VAL A 186 9.27 17.63 -14.00
CA VAL A 186 10.06 18.59 -13.22
C VAL A 186 10.72 19.70 -14.06
N TYR A 187 10.85 19.53 -15.38
CA TYR A 187 11.50 20.48 -16.29
C TYR A 187 10.50 21.31 -17.13
N TYR A 188 9.19 21.13 -16.93
CA TYR A 188 8.17 21.71 -17.80
C TYR A 188 7.07 22.39 -16.98
N ASP A 189 6.71 23.61 -17.39
CA ASP A 189 5.50 24.31 -16.92
C ASP A 189 4.34 24.19 -17.92
N SER A 190 4.51 23.37 -18.97
CA SER A 190 3.53 23.17 -20.02
C SER A 190 3.36 21.68 -20.33
N THR A 191 2.17 21.15 -20.08
CA THR A 191 1.77 19.77 -20.41
C THR A 191 1.87 19.50 -21.90
N VAL A 192 1.41 20.45 -22.73
CA VAL A 192 1.48 20.37 -24.20
C VAL A 192 2.93 20.20 -24.68
N LYS A 193 3.86 21.00 -24.14
CA LYS A 193 5.27 20.90 -24.50
C LYS A 193 5.92 19.62 -24.00
N LEU A 194 5.61 19.21 -22.76
CA LEU A 194 6.08 17.94 -22.19
C LEU A 194 5.67 16.76 -23.08
N VAL A 195 4.38 16.66 -23.37
CA VAL A 195 3.80 15.63 -24.23
C VAL A 195 4.49 15.60 -25.59
N TYR A 196 4.62 16.75 -26.26
CA TYR A 196 5.27 16.84 -27.57
C TYR A 196 6.71 16.30 -27.55
N ASP A 197 7.51 16.73 -26.58
CA ASP A 197 8.92 16.33 -26.47
C ASP A 197 9.07 14.85 -26.11
N ILE A 198 8.17 14.29 -25.28
CA ILE A 198 8.19 12.86 -24.95
C ILE A 198 7.71 12.02 -26.14
N LEU A 199 6.61 12.39 -26.81
CA LEU A 199 6.11 11.66 -27.99
C LEU A 199 7.20 11.54 -29.07
N LYS A 200 8.02 12.57 -29.27
CA LYS A 200 9.15 12.54 -30.24
C LYS A 200 10.27 11.58 -29.88
N LYS A 201 10.41 11.19 -28.61
CA LYS A 201 11.44 10.24 -28.14
C LYS A 201 11.01 8.79 -28.26
N LEU A 202 9.71 8.54 -28.34
CA LEU A 202 9.16 7.19 -28.47
C LEU A 202 9.36 6.62 -29.88
N ASP A 203 9.08 5.32 -30.04
CA ASP A 203 9.14 4.67 -31.33
C ASP A 203 8.01 5.18 -32.24
N GLN A 204 8.38 6.01 -33.22
CA GLN A 204 7.45 6.60 -34.18
C GLN A 204 6.78 5.57 -35.11
N THR A 205 7.27 4.32 -35.14
CA THR A 205 6.66 3.25 -35.94
C THR A 205 5.49 2.56 -35.23
N SER A 206 5.39 2.70 -33.90
CA SER A 206 4.31 2.13 -33.08
C SER A 206 2.94 2.69 -33.44
N GLN A 207 1.89 1.91 -33.23
CA GLN A 207 0.52 2.37 -33.47
C GLN A 207 0.10 3.35 -32.37
N TYR A 208 0.51 3.09 -31.12
CA TYR A 208 0.35 4.01 -29.99
C TYR A 208 0.77 5.44 -30.33
N VAL A 209 2.02 5.64 -30.79
CA VAL A 209 2.54 7.00 -31.06
C VAL A 209 1.81 7.66 -32.22
N LYS A 210 1.46 6.91 -33.26
CA LYS A 210 0.70 7.44 -34.41
C LYS A 210 -0.68 7.94 -33.99
N ASP A 211 -1.38 7.20 -33.15
CA ASP A 211 -2.72 7.59 -32.69
C ASP A 211 -2.67 8.76 -31.70
N MET A 212 -1.67 8.78 -30.81
CA MET A 212 -1.41 9.93 -29.94
C MET A 212 -1.10 11.21 -30.73
N TRP A 213 -0.37 11.12 -31.86
CA TRP A 213 -0.15 12.27 -32.74
C TRP A 213 -1.44 12.79 -33.37
N LYS A 214 -2.37 11.91 -33.79
CA LYS A 214 -3.67 12.34 -34.33
C LYS A 214 -4.48 13.13 -33.32
N VAL A 215 -4.54 12.67 -32.06
CA VAL A 215 -5.23 13.38 -30.97
C VAL A 215 -4.55 14.71 -30.65
N TYR A 216 -3.20 14.73 -30.62
CA TYR A 216 -2.43 15.95 -30.42
C TYR A 216 -2.69 16.98 -31.54
N GLU A 217 -2.69 16.56 -32.81
CA GLU A 217 -3.00 17.41 -33.97
C GLU A 217 -4.46 17.91 -33.95
N PHE A 218 -5.40 17.06 -33.54
CA PHE A 218 -6.78 17.47 -33.35
C PHE A 218 -6.90 18.58 -32.29
N TYR A 219 -6.24 18.41 -31.14
CA TYR A 219 -6.19 19.41 -30.07
C TYR A 219 -5.65 20.75 -30.57
N LEU A 220 -4.56 20.77 -31.35
CA LEU A 220 -4.00 22.02 -31.89
C LEU A 220 -4.99 22.83 -32.73
N ASN A 221 -5.98 22.17 -33.34
CA ASN A 221 -7.04 22.82 -34.12
C ASN A 221 -8.30 23.14 -33.30
N ASN A 222 -8.43 22.62 -32.07
CA ASN A 222 -9.65 22.68 -31.25
C ASN A 222 -9.34 22.91 -29.75
N THR A 223 -8.44 23.83 -29.42
CA THR A 223 -7.83 23.93 -28.08
C THR A 223 -8.77 24.27 -26.92
N SER A 224 -9.98 24.76 -27.18
CA SER A 224 -10.86 25.35 -26.14
C SER A 224 -11.95 24.43 -25.61
N ASP A 225 -12.31 23.36 -26.33
CA ASP A 225 -13.43 22.48 -25.94
C ASP A 225 -12.99 21.02 -25.88
N TYR A 226 -12.65 20.57 -24.67
CA TYR A 226 -12.22 19.20 -24.41
C TYR A 226 -13.28 18.17 -24.80
N ARG A 227 -14.56 18.54 -24.85
CA ARG A 227 -15.63 17.62 -25.24
C ARG A 227 -15.55 17.25 -26.71
N LEU A 228 -15.13 18.18 -27.57
CA LEU A 228 -14.82 17.84 -28.97
C LEU A 228 -13.67 16.84 -29.07
N GLY A 229 -12.68 16.96 -28.18
CA GLY A 229 -11.59 15.98 -28.05
C GLY A 229 -12.11 14.60 -27.64
N ILE A 230 -13.02 14.53 -26.67
CA ILE A 230 -13.65 13.28 -26.25
C ILE A 230 -14.43 12.65 -27.42
N GLU A 231 -15.29 13.41 -28.10
CA GLU A 231 -16.02 12.91 -29.26
C GLU A 231 -15.06 12.39 -30.34
N TYR A 232 -13.99 13.13 -30.64
CA TYR A 232 -12.97 12.70 -31.58
C TYR A 232 -12.35 11.34 -31.21
N VAL A 233 -12.03 11.13 -29.92
CA VAL A 233 -11.46 9.86 -29.47
C VAL A 233 -12.45 8.70 -29.65
N TYR A 234 -13.72 8.89 -29.26
CA TYR A 234 -14.75 7.86 -29.40
C TYR A 234 -15.09 7.56 -30.87
N GLU A 235 -15.01 8.55 -31.77
CA GLU A 235 -15.25 8.36 -33.20
C GLU A 235 -14.10 7.66 -33.93
N ASN A 236 -12.84 7.94 -33.55
CA ASN A 236 -11.65 7.49 -34.28
C ASN A 236 -10.97 6.27 -33.64
N PHE A 237 -11.14 6.08 -32.34
CA PHE A 237 -10.57 4.98 -31.56
C PHE A 237 -11.65 4.30 -30.69
N PRO A 238 -12.80 3.89 -31.27
CA PRO A 238 -13.85 3.24 -30.50
C PRO A 238 -13.33 1.94 -29.90
N ASN A 239 -13.71 1.65 -28.65
CA ASN A 239 -13.18 0.51 -27.90
C ASN A 239 -13.48 -0.82 -28.63
N GLU A 240 -14.58 -0.89 -29.37
CA GLU A 240 -15.01 -2.04 -30.16
C GLU A 240 -14.07 -2.40 -31.32
N ASN A 241 -13.18 -1.49 -31.72
CA ASN A 241 -12.16 -1.77 -32.74
C ASN A 241 -10.96 -2.55 -32.19
N TYR A 242 -10.87 -2.73 -30.88
CA TYR A 242 -9.74 -3.37 -30.21
C TYR A 242 -10.18 -4.66 -29.52
N GLU A 243 -9.36 -5.70 -29.62
CA GLU A 243 -9.57 -6.93 -28.87
C GLU A 243 -9.07 -6.77 -27.42
N GLY A 244 -9.71 -7.47 -26.47
CA GLY A 244 -9.43 -7.35 -25.04
C GLY A 244 -10.56 -6.62 -24.30
N ILE A 245 -10.45 -6.50 -22.97
CA ILE A 245 -11.47 -5.83 -22.15
C ILE A 245 -11.16 -4.35 -21.98
N CYS A 246 -9.89 -4.01 -21.73
CA CYS A 246 -9.46 -2.63 -21.56
C CYS A 246 -8.19 -2.36 -22.39
N HIS A 247 -8.35 -2.02 -23.67
CA HIS A 247 -7.21 -1.82 -24.58
C HIS A 247 -6.46 -0.51 -24.27
N ILE A 248 -5.14 -0.49 -24.49
CA ILE A 248 -4.32 0.66 -24.09
C ILE A 248 -4.57 1.93 -24.91
N ILE A 249 -4.85 1.83 -26.21
CA ILE A 249 -4.91 3.00 -27.12
C ILE A 249 -6.03 3.98 -26.77
N PRO A 250 -7.32 3.59 -26.64
CA PRO A 250 -8.38 4.53 -26.28
C PRO A 250 -8.10 5.23 -24.94
N ASN A 251 -7.62 4.47 -23.95
CA ASN A 251 -7.27 4.98 -22.63
C ASN A 251 -6.09 5.96 -22.66
N ALA A 252 -5.04 5.66 -23.44
CA ALA A 252 -3.93 6.58 -23.66
C ALA A 252 -4.38 7.90 -24.31
N CYS A 253 -5.33 7.83 -25.24
CA CYS A 253 -5.92 9.04 -25.84
C CYS A 253 -6.69 9.87 -24.80
N ILE A 254 -7.41 9.24 -23.86
CA ILE A 254 -8.08 9.94 -22.76
C ILE A 254 -7.09 10.58 -21.79
N VAL A 255 -5.99 9.89 -21.43
CA VAL A 255 -4.89 10.47 -20.66
C VAL A 255 -4.33 11.71 -21.36
N LEU A 256 -4.12 11.61 -22.68
CA LEU A 256 -3.64 12.73 -23.49
C LEU A 256 -4.59 13.93 -23.47
N LEU A 257 -5.90 13.70 -23.58
CA LEU A 257 -6.90 14.78 -23.51
C LEU A 257 -6.82 15.52 -22.17
N GLY A 258 -6.75 14.79 -21.05
CA GLY A 258 -6.59 15.39 -19.72
C GLY A 258 -5.36 16.28 -19.63
N LEU A 259 -4.21 15.80 -20.12
CA LEU A 259 -2.97 16.58 -20.13
C LEU A 259 -3.09 17.82 -21.03
N LEU A 260 -3.63 17.70 -22.24
CA LEU A 260 -3.67 18.79 -23.23
C LEU A 260 -4.68 19.89 -22.88
N TYR A 261 -5.88 19.52 -22.43
CA TYR A 261 -6.96 20.48 -22.17
C TYR A 261 -6.98 21.03 -20.73
N SER A 262 -6.11 20.54 -19.85
CA SER A 262 -6.03 21.00 -18.45
C SER A 262 -5.62 22.45 -18.26
N GLU A 263 -5.03 23.09 -19.29
CA GLU A 263 -4.35 24.39 -19.15
C GLU A 263 -3.25 24.37 -18.06
N ASN A 264 -2.64 23.19 -17.84
CA ASN A 264 -1.66 22.90 -16.79
C ASN A 264 -2.23 22.93 -15.35
N ASP A 265 -3.54 23.00 -15.18
CA ASP A 265 -4.20 22.92 -13.88
C ASP A 265 -4.40 21.46 -13.45
N PHE A 266 -4.01 21.13 -12.22
CA PHE A 266 -4.08 19.77 -11.69
C PHE A 266 -5.52 19.26 -11.62
N SER A 267 -6.43 20.07 -11.08
CA SER A 267 -7.82 19.67 -10.85
C SER A 267 -8.55 19.48 -12.18
N LYS A 268 -8.40 20.43 -13.11
CA LYS A 268 -8.96 20.30 -14.46
C LYS A 268 -8.46 19.04 -15.16
N ALA A 269 -7.16 18.72 -15.04
CA ALA A 269 -6.60 17.55 -15.70
C ALA A 269 -7.30 16.25 -15.28
N ILE A 270 -7.40 16.00 -13.97
CA ILE A 270 -8.04 14.78 -13.46
C ILE A 270 -9.56 14.79 -13.68
N GLU A 271 -10.22 15.95 -13.57
CA GLU A 271 -11.67 16.10 -13.79
C GLU A 271 -12.03 15.81 -15.25
N ILE A 272 -11.28 16.37 -16.22
CA ILE A 272 -11.45 16.11 -17.65
C ILE A 272 -11.24 14.63 -17.96
N THR A 273 -10.19 14.03 -17.40
CA THR A 273 -9.90 12.61 -17.61
C THR A 273 -11.04 11.73 -17.11
N VAL A 274 -11.54 11.95 -15.88
CA VAL A 274 -12.67 11.17 -15.35
C VAL A 274 -13.96 11.41 -16.14
N MET A 275 -14.26 12.65 -16.52
CA MET A 275 -15.44 12.97 -17.34
C MET A 275 -15.41 12.34 -18.73
N SER A 276 -14.23 11.92 -19.21
CA SER A 276 -14.09 11.28 -20.50
C SER A 276 -14.53 9.81 -20.52
N GLY A 277 -14.71 9.17 -19.35
CA GLY A 277 -15.11 7.77 -19.25
C GLY A 277 -13.96 6.78 -19.49
N LEU A 278 -14.32 5.55 -19.88
CA LEU A 278 -13.43 4.37 -19.97
C LEU A 278 -12.88 3.96 -18.60
N ASP A 279 -11.58 3.70 -18.51
CA ASP A 279 -10.89 3.25 -17.30
C ASP A 279 -10.53 4.46 -16.41
N THR A 280 -11.56 5.00 -15.75
CA THR A 280 -11.53 6.36 -15.20
C THR A 280 -10.54 6.56 -14.06
N ASP A 281 -10.41 5.62 -13.13
CA ASP A 281 -9.41 5.68 -12.04
C ASP A 281 -8.00 5.50 -12.55
N SER A 282 -7.78 4.52 -13.42
CA SER A 282 -6.47 4.27 -14.01
C SER A 282 -5.93 5.49 -14.74
N ASN A 283 -6.75 6.03 -15.65
CA ASN A 283 -6.40 7.18 -16.47
C ASN A 283 -6.19 8.43 -15.61
N ALA A 284 -7.10 8.71 -14.67
CA ALA A 284 -7.00 9.88 -13.80
C ALA A 284 -5.84 9.75 -12.81
N GLY A 285 -5.53 8.53 -12.37
CA GLY A 285 -4.40 8.22 -11.51
C GLY A 285 -3.07 8.59 -12.17
N VAL A 286 -2.82 8.13 -13.40
CA VAL A 286 -1.56 8.45 -14.10
C VAL A 286 -1.45 9.93 -14.47
N VAL A 287 -2.57 10.57 -14.86
CA VAL A 287 -2.62 12.03 -15.07
C VAL A 287 -2.32 12.77 -13.76
N GLY A 288 -2.93 12.32 -12.66
CA GLY A 288 -2.68 12.84 -11.32
C GLY A 288 -1.21 12.78 -10.93
N THR A 289 -0.52 11.67 -11.21
CA THR A 289 0.92 11.57 -10.95
C THR A 289 1.74 12.59 -11.74
N ILE A 290 1.51 12.68 -13.05
CA ILE A 290 2.24 13.61 -13.94
C ILE A 290 2.01 15.05 -13.47
N MET A 291 0.74 15.43 -13.24
CA MET A 291 0.37 16.77 -12.82
C MET A 291 0.83 17.09 -11.40
N GLY A 292 0.83 16.11 -10.49
CA GLY A 292 1.37 16.26 -9.14
C GLY A 292 2.86 16.55 -9.16
N VAL A 293 3.63 15.84 -10.00
CA VAL A 293 5.06 16.14 -10.20
C VAL A 293 5.26 17.50 -10.88
N MET A 294 4.45 17.87 -11.87
CA MET A 294 4.56 19.15 -12.59
C MET A 294 4.24 20.36 -11.70
N ASN A 295 3.17 20.26 -10.91
CA ASN A 295 2.62 21.40 -10.18
C ASN A 295 3.13 21.47 -8.73
N GLY A 296 3.58 20.35 -8.16
CA GLY A 296 3.96 20.25 -6.75
C GLY A 296 2.73 20.42 -5.85
N LEU A 297 2.94 20.38 -4.54
CA LEU A 297 1.86 20.43 -3.55
C LEU A 297 1.02 21.70 -3.59
N ASP A 298 1.62 22.82 -3.99
CA ASP A 298 0.93 24.10 -4.06
C ASP A 298 -0.09 24.17 -5.20
N GLY A 299 0.06 23.35 -6.24
CA GLY A 299 -0.89 23.27 -7.33
C GLY A 299 -1.96 22.18 -7.16
N ILE A 300 -1.97 21.44 -6.04
CA ILE A 300 -3.00 20.46 -5.73
C ILE A 300 -3.98 21.08 -4.73
N ASP A 301 -5.24 21.24 -5.16
CA ASP A 301 -6.30 21.79 -4.30
C ASP A 301 -6.48 20.94 -3.03
N TRP A 302 -6.53 21.62 -1.88
CA TRP A 302 -6.68 21.01 -0.57
C TRP A 302 -7.94 20.13 -0.46
N LYS A 303 -9.03 20.48 -1.16
CA LYS A 303 -10.28 19.70 -1.12
C LYS A 303 -10.08 18.22 -1.52
N TYR A 304 -9.10 17.94 -2.38
CA TYR A 304 -8.74 16.56 -2.76
C TYR A 304 -7.75 15.92 -1.79
N ARG A 305 -6.86 16.72 -1.21
CA ARG A 305 -5.81 16.24 -0.30
C ARG A 305 -6.37 15.80 1.05
N GLU A 306 -7.35 16.55 1.55
CA GLU A 306 -7.93 16.37 2.88
C GLU A 306 -8.46 14.96 3.09
N ASP A 307 -9.25 14.46 2.15
CA ASP A 307 -9.89 13.16 2.34
C ASP A 307 -8.96 11.98 2.08
N ILE A 308 -7.87 12.16 1.32
CA ILE A 308 -6.84 11.12 1.17
C ILE A 308 -6.12 10.91 2.51
N ASN A 309 -5.85 11.99 3.24
CA ASN A 309 -5.20 11.98 4.56
C ASN A 309 -3.94 11.09 4.61
N ASP A 310 -3.15 11.11 3.52
CA ASP A 310 -2.00 10.24 3.25
C ASP A 310 -2.21 8.73 3.38
N LEU A 311 -3.40 8.22 3.69
CA LEU A 311 -3.60 6.79 3.94
C LEU A 311 -3.70 6.04 2.62
N ILE A 312 -2.93 4.95 2.47
CA ILE A 312 -3.11 3.97 1.41
C ILE A 312 -3.30 2.60 2.03
N ILE A 313 -4.37 1.92 1.61
CA ILE A 313 -4.68 0.56 2.01
C ILE A 313 -4.41 -0.33 0.80
N CYS A 314 -3.69 -1.42 1.00
CA CYS A 314 -3.28 -2.31 -0.07
C CYS A 314 -3.78 -3.75 0.13
N SER A 315 -3.55 -4.60 -0.87
CA SER A 315 -3.92 -6.02 -0.81
C SER A 315 -2.84 -6.95 -1.39
N SER A 316 -1.65 -6.93 -0.81
CA SER A 316 -0.57 -7.88 -1.10
C SER A 316 -0.65 -9.16 -0.25
N PHE A 317 0.33 -10.04 -0.41
CA PHE A 317 0.56 -11.16 0.49
C PHE A 317 0.92 -10.74 1.91
N SER A 318 1.69 -9.67 2.09
CA SER A 318 2.13 -9.21 3.41
C SER A 318 1.04 -8.41 4.10
N PRO A 319 0.44 -8.90 5.21
CA PRO A 319 -0.62 -8.16 5.90
C PRO A 319 -0.11 -6.88 6.61
N ASP A 320 1.18 -6.82 6.96
CA ASP A 320 1.83 -5.67 7.64
C ASP A 320 2.20 -4.55 6.66
N LEU A 321 2.44 -4.88 5.38
CA LEU A 321 2.72 -3.87 4.35
C LEU A 321 1.44 -3.30 3.72
N ASN A 322 0.27 -3.82 4.08
CA ASN A 322 -1.01 -3.45 3.50
C ASN A 322 -1.68 -2.23 4.15
N ILE A 323 -1.10 -1.67 5.22
CA ILE A 323 -1.42 -0.34 5.72
C ILE A 323 -0.17 0.52 5.55
N THR A 324 -0.19 1.45 4.61
CA THR A 324 0.93 2.38 4.41
C THR A 324 0.41 3.81 4.29
N ASN A 325 1.32 4.76 4.10
CA ASN A 325 0.96 6.14 3.84
C ASN A 325 1.88 6.77 2.79
N ILE A 326 1.42 7.86 2.18
CA ILE A 326 2.12 8.52 1.07
C ILE A 326 3.49 9.05 1.49
N VAL A 327 3.63 9.54 2.73
CA VAL A 327 4.91 10.05 3.26
C VAL A 327 5.93 8.91 3.38
N ASP A 328 5.51 7.79 3.97
CA ASP A 328 6.32 6.60 4.15
C ASP A 328 6.72 5.99 2.80
N PHE A 329 5.78 5.88 1.86
CA PHE A 329 6.09 5.40 0.52
C PHE A 329 6.99 6.36 -0.26
N THR A 330 6.85 7.68 -0.07
CA THR A 330 7.82 8.66 -0.59
C THR A 330 9.21 8.42 -0.04
N ASN A 331 9.34 8.20 1.27
CA ASN A 331 10.61 7.89 1.91
C ASN A 331 11.21 6.58 1.37
N PHE A 332 10.38 5.58 1.08
CA PHE A 332 10.79 4.32 0.47
C PHE A 332 11.33 4.52 -0.95
N LEU A 333 10.61 5.22 -1.84
CA LEU A 333 11.08 5.53 -3.19
C LEU A 333 12.33 6.41 -3.18
N TRP A 334 12.41 7.36 -2.24
CA TRP A 334 13.59 8.19 -2.02
C TRP A 334 14.79 7.35 -1.62
N ALA A 335 14.61 6.39 -0.70
CA ALA A 335 15.66 5.48 -0.28
C ALA A 335 16.17 4.61 -1.43
N ILE A 336 15.27 4.11 -2.30
CA ILE A 336 15.66 3.45 -3.54
C ILE A 336 16.47 4.42 -4.40
N ARG A 337 15.97 5.62 -4.68
CA ARG A 337 16.64 6.61 -5.54
C ARG A 337 18.06 6.92 -5.07
N THR A 338 18.24 7.25 -3.79
CA THR A 338 19.51 7.69 -3.21
C THR A 338 20.37 6.56 -2.65
N ASN A 339 19.92 5.30 -2.73
CA ASN A 339 20.55 4.13 -2.11
C ASN A 339 20.81 4.33 -0.60
N CYS A 340 19.88 4.96 0.12
CA CYS A 340 19.99 5.14 1.58
C CYS A 340 19.13 4.13 2.34
N LYS A 341 19.32 4.04 3.67
CA LYS A 341 18.50 3.16 4.50
C LYS A 341 17.09 3.73 4.66
N TYR A 342 16.09 2.90 4.40
CA TYR A 342 14.68 3.17 4.69
C TYR A 342 14.34 2.72 6.11
N ASN A 343 13.50 3.48 6.82
CA ASN A 343 13.04 3.13 8.17
C ASN A 343 11.53 3.40 8.32
N PRO A 344 10.68 2.36 8.31
CA PRO A 344 9.22 2.48 8.41
C PRO A 344 8.73 2.87 9.80
N ASN A 345 9.60 2.81 10.82
CA ASN A 345 9.24 3.03 12.22
C ASN A 345 9.33 4.50 12.65
N ILE A 346 9.56 5.42 11.71
CA ILE A 346 9.63 6.86 11.97
C ILE A 346 8.65 7.56 11.04
N LEU A 347 7.66 8.23 11.63
CA LEU A 347 6.77 9.12 10.91
C LEU A 347 7.27 10.55 11.08
N THR A 348 7.60 11.18 9.95
CA THR A 348 7.95 12.60 9.87
C THR A 348 6.91 13.35 9.05
N PHE A 349 6.85 14.67 9.19
CA PHE A 349 5.87 15.51 8.51
C PHE A 349 6.58 16.46 7.54
N ASP A 350 7.55 15.93 6.79
CA ASP A 350 8.49 16.69 5.96
C ASP A 350 7.78 17.56 4.90
N PHE A 351 6.55 17.19 4.52
CA PHE A 351 5.83 17.82 3.43
C PHE A 351 4.68 18.68 3.95
N LYS A 352 4.47 19.79 3.27
CA LYS A 352 3.41 20.77 3.56
C LYS A 352 2.05 20.09 3.69
N GLY A 353 1.41 20.20 4.84
CA GLY A 353 0.09 19.65 5.12
C GLY A 353 0.01 18.12 5.29
N SER A 354 1.16 17.42 5.28
CA SER A 354 1.21 15.97 5.50
C SER A 354 0.63 15.57 6.86
N SER A 355 0.15 14.33 6.93
CA SER A 355 -0.66 13.78 8.01
C SER A 355 -0.24 12.38 8.45
N ASN A 356 0.43 11.61 7.60
CA ASN A 356 0.76 10.20 7.86
C ASN A 356 -0.46 9.35 8.28
N GLY A 357 -1.69 9.73 7.89
CA GLY A 357 -2.91 9.03 8.32
C GLY A 357 -3.38 9.35 9.74
N LEU A 358 -2.88 10.42 10.38
CA LEU A 358 -3.40 10.88 11.68
C LEU A 358 -4.87 11.32 11.57
N ILE A 359 -5.65 10.97 12.58
CA ILE A 359 -7.09 11.24 12.65
C ILE A 359 -7.39 12.05 13.92
N ILE A 360 -8.27 13.04 13.76
CA ILE A 360 -8.81 13.85 14.86
C ILE A 360 -10.08 13.17 15.39
N GLY A 361 -10.14 12.91 16.70
CA GLY A 361 -11.26 12.26 17.39
C GLY A 361 -12.33 13.19 17.95
N ASN A 362 -12.20 14.51 17.73
CA ASN A 362 -13.20 15.53 18.06
C ASN A 362 -12.94 16.79 17.21
N ASP A 363 -13.55 16.85 16.03
CA ASP A 363 -13.38 17.93 15.06
C ASP A 363 -14.09 19.24 15.47
N PHE A 364 -14.93 19.20 16.50
CA PHE A 364 -15.49 20.40 17.10
C PHE A 364 -14.48 21.17 17.95
N ARG A 365 -13.48 20.48 18.53
CA ARG A 365 -12.45 21.08 19.40
C ARG A 365 -11.08 21.17 18.75
N ILE A 366 -10.85 20.42 17.67
CA ILE A 366 -9.59 20.41 16.94
C ILE A 366 -9.87 20.62 15.46
N LEU A 367 -9.23 21.62 14.88
CA LEU A 367 -9.44 22.03 13.50
C LEU A 367 -8.14 21.97 12.69
N ARG A 368 -8.27 21.65 11.40
CA ARG A 368 -7.22 21.83 10.39
C ARG A 368 -7.52 23.12 9.64
N ASP A 369 -7.11 24.27 10.18
CA ASP A 369 -7.35 25.56 9.54
C ASP A 369 -6.31 25.85 8.43
N LEU A 370 -6.36 27.02 7.80
CA LEU A 370 -5.46 27.36 6.70
C LEU A 370 -3.97 27.27 7.10
N VAL A 371 -3.60 27.65 8.32
CA VAL A 371 -2.21 27.54 8.78
C VAL A 371 -1.81 26.08 8.94
N SER A 372 -2.69 25.26 9.54
CA SER A 372 -2.47 23.82 9.70
C SER A 372 -2.33 23.08 8.36
N LYS A 373 -3.11 23.47 7.35
CA LYS A 373 -3.06 22.91 5.99
C LYS A 373 -1.75 23.27 5.26
N ASN A 374 -1.10 24.36 5.66
CA ASN A 374 0.13 24.86 5.08
C ASN A 374 1.38 24.58 5.95
N SER A 375 1.25 23.84 7.06
CA SER A 375 2.39 23.57 7.95
C SER A 375 3.37 22.55 7.34
N GLU A 376 4.65 22.76 7.58
CA GLU A 376 5.73 21.82 7.23
C GLU A 376 6.44 21.34 8.50
N ASN A 377 7.07 20.16 8.43
CA ASN A 377 7.83 19.53 9.52
C ASN A 377 7.01 19.23 10.79
N CYS A 378 5.68 19.35 10.72
CA CYS A 378 4.76 18.96 11.78
C CYS A 378 3.35 18.70 11.25
N TYR A 379 2.60 17.88 12.00
CA TYR A 379 1.15 17.86 11.96
C TYR A 379 0.63 18.94 12.90
N ASP A 380 0.29 20.10 12.34
CA ASP A 380 -0.29 21.22 13.07
C ASP A 380 -1.83 21.08 13.10
N VAL A 381 -2.41 21.36 14.27
CA VAL A 381 -3.84 21.55 14.44
C VAL A 381 -4.12 22.74 15.35
N LEU A 382 -5.26 23.40 15.14
CA LEU A 382 -5.79 24.41 16.03
C LEU A 382 -6.70 23.74 17.07
N VAL A 383 -6.31 23.82 18.34
CA VAL A 383 -7.18 23.50 19.47
C VAL A 383 -8.03 24.72 19.75
N ASP A 384 -9.34 24.62 19.58
CA ASP A 384 -10.28 25.73 19.70
C ASP A 384 -11.33 25.47 20.80
N ASN A 385 -11.37 26.40 21.75
CA ASN A 385 -12.32 26.47 22.85
C ASN A 385 -12.43 25.16 23.66
N LEU A 386 -11.32 24.43 23.83
CA LEU A 386 -11.27 23.24 24.68
C LEU A 386 -11.45 23.67 26.15
N VAL A 387 -12.43 23.09 26.86
CA VAL A 387 -12.72 23.41 28.27
C VAL A 387 -12.61 22.18 29.17
N ALA A 388 -12.63 22.39 30.48
CA ALA A 388 -12.56 21.31 31.46
C ALA A 388 -13.70 20.29 31.23
N ASN A 389 -13.33 19.02 31.31
CA ASN A 389 -14.14 17.83 30.97
C ASN A 389 -14.31 17.54 29.48
N ASP A 390 -13.82 18.39 28.58
CA ASP A 390 -13.71 18.00 27.17
C ASP A 390 -12.50 17.07 26.98
N GLU A 391 -12.67 16.12 26.07
CA GLU A 391 -11.60 15.28 25.55
C GLU A 391 -11.56 15.43 24.02
N ALA A 392 -10.35 15.59 23.49
CA ALA A 392 -10.10 15.61 22.05
C ALA A 392 -8.83 14.82 21.77
N SER A 393 -8.84 13.96 20.75
CA SER A 393 -7.70 13.07 20.47
C SER A 393 -7.14 13.25 19.08
N ILE A 394 -5.85 12.93 18.94
CA ILE A 394 -5.17 12.78 17.66
C ILE A 394 -4.50 11.42 17.68
N TYR A 395 -4.84 10.55 16.72
CA TYR A 395 -4.42 9.15 16.76
C TYR A 395 -4.12 8.57 15.38
N LEU A 396 -3.26 7.56 15.37
CA LEU A 396 -3.09 6.64 14.26
C LEU A 396 -4.08 5.50 14.44
N LYS A 397 -4.76 5.13 13.36
CA LYS A 397 -5.52 3.89 13.34
C LYS A 397 -4.60 2.74 13.00
N THR A 398 -4.59 1.72 13.85
CA THR A 398 -3.63 0.61 13.76
C THR A 398 -4.23 -0.65 13.17
N ASN A 399 -5.56 -0.76 13.14
CA ASN A 399 -6.27 -1.91 12.58
C ASN A 399 -7.45 -1.44 11.71
N TYR A 400 -7.81 -2.20 10.69
CA TYR A 400 -8.99 -1.93 9.85
C TYR A 400 -9.84 -3.19 9.74
N LEU A 401 -11.15 -2.99 9.88
CA LEU A 401 -12.18 -4.01 9.82
C LEU A 401 -12.96 -3.86 8.50
N PRO A 402 -13.75 -4.87 8.07
CA PRO A 402 -14.48 -4.77 6.80
C PRO A 402 -15.42 -3.56 6.77
N LYS A 403 -16.02 -3.21 7.92
CA LYS A 403 -16.90 -2.04 8.10
C LYS A 403 -16.20 -0.68 7.88
N ASP A 404 -14.88 -0.65 7.84
CA ASP A 404 -14.11 0.58 7.62
C ASP A 404 -13.96 0.93 6.15
N PHE A 405 -14.35 0.02 5.25
CA PHE A 405 -14.27 0.19 3.81
C PHE A 405 -15.68 0.21 3.20
N PRO A 406 -16.05 1.25 2.45
CA PRO A 406 -17.34 1.30 1.76
C PRO A 406 -17.40 0.36 0.55
N ASP A 407 -16.24 -0.03 0.01
CA ASP A 407 -16.06 -1.02 -1.05
C ASP A 407 -14.95 -2.01 -0.67
N SER A 408 -14.88 -3.15 -1.35
CA SER A 408 -13.84 -4.16 -1.13
C SER A 408 -13.37 -4.78 -2.45
N ARG A 409 -13.22 -3.96 -3.50
CA ARG A 409 -12.92 -4.41 -4.88
C ARG A 409 -11.72 -5.37 -4.95
N TYR A 410 -10.69 -5.12 -4.14
CA TYR A 410 -9.50 -5.97 -4.03
C TYR A 410 -9.31 -6.61 -2.65
N ASP A 411 -10.37 -6.68 -1.84
CA ASP A 411 -10.41 -7.34 -0.54
C ASP A 411 -9.13 -7.09 0.30
N PRO A 412 -8.95 -5.87 0.85
CA PRO A 412 -7.74 -5.55 1.60
C PRO A 412 -7.56 -6.55 2.73
N ILE A 413 -6.33 -7.00 2.99
CA ILE A 413 -6.00 -7.88 4.11
C ILE A 413 -4.96 -7.20 4.97
N VAL A 414 -5.31 -6.91 6.21
CA VAL A 414 -4.48 -6.12 7.11
C VAL A 414 -4.31 -6.82 8.44
N MET A 415 -3.25 -6.45 9.16
CA MET A 415 -3.06 -6.80 10.57
C MET A 415 -2.90 -5.53 11.42
N PRO A 416 -3.10 -5.62 12.74
CA PRO A 416 -2.77 -4.51 13.64
C PRO A 416 -1.31 -4.07 13.55
N HIS A 417 -1.06 -2.76 13.45
CA HIS A 417 0.30 -2.18 13.47
C HIS A 417 0.78 -1.81 14.87
N ALA A 418 0.06 -2.18 15.92
CA ALA A 418 0.44 -1.93 17.31
C ALA A 418 0.08 -3.12 18.19
N TYR A 419 1.03 -3.54 19.02
CA TYR A 419 0.87 -4.64 19.95
C TYR A 419 1.39 -4.31 21.35
N PRO A 420 0.89 -5.01 22.39
CA PRO A 420 1.48 -4.95 23.73
C PRO A 420 3.01 -5.10 23.70
N GLY A 421 3.69 -4.25 24.46
CA GLY A 421 5.15 -4.22 24.55
C GLY A 421 5.84 -3.25 23.57
N ASP A 422 5.20 -2.89 22.45
CA ASP A 422 5.73 -1.87 21.54
C ASP A 422 5.88 -0.53 22.28
N ARG A 423 6.92 0.24 21.93
CA ARG A 423 7.15 1.57 22.49
C ARG A 423 6.89 2.64 21.46
N TYR A 424 6.16 3.67 21.86
CA TYR A 424 5.91 4.87 21.06
C TYR A 424 6.56 6.08 21.72
N SER A 425 7.02 7.01 20.88
CA SER A 425 7.55 8.31 21.27
C SER A 425 6.94 9.37 20.37
N PHE A 426 6.24 10.34 20.96
CA PHE A 426 5.68 11.48 20.25
C PHE A 426 6.49 12.73 20.63
N GLU A 427 7.16 13.34 19.66
CA GLU A 427 7.76 14.68 19.80
C GLU A 427 6.66 15.70 19.47
N VAL A 428 6.25 16.50 20.46
CA VAL A 428 5.15 17.46 20.33
C VAL A 428 5.53 18.85 20.81
N SER A 429 4.86 19.88 20.31
CA SER A 429 5.01 21.25 20.78
C SER A 429 3.65 21.95 20.80
N VAL A 430 3.53 22.97 21.65
CA VAL A 430 2.33 23.80 21.74
C VAL A 430 2.71 25.28 21.64
N GLU A 431 1.88 26.05 20.97
CA GLU A 431 1.93 27.53 20.99
C GLU A 431 0.58 28.03 21.49
N TYR A 432 0.56 28.62 22.68
CA TYR A 432 -0.69 29.11 23.27
C TYR A 432 -1.08 30.47 22.72
N LEU A 433 -2.29 30.58 22.19
CA LEU A 433 -2.89 31.83 21.73
C LEU A 433 -3.80 32.44 22.81
N HIS A 434 -4.44 31.59 23.63
CA HIS A 434 -5.23 31.97 24.78
C HIS A 434 -5.24 30.85 25.84
N SER A 435 -5.05 31.21 27.12
CA SER A 435 -5.07 30.32 28.29
C SER A 435 -4.07 29.15 28.26
N LYS A 436 -3.00 29.23 29.05
CA LYS A 436 -1.90 28.25 29.08
C LYS A 436 -2.18 27.06 30.00
N SER A 437 -2.96 26.08 29.55
CA SER A 437 -3.16 24.82 30.32
C SER A 437 -3.60 23.64 29.45
N LEU A 438 -2.77 23.24 28.49
CA LEU A 438 -3.02 22.05 27.68
C LEU A 438 -2.34 20.84 28.33
N LEU A 439 -3.13 19.81 28.57
CA LEU A 439 -2.71 18.56 29.18
C LEU A 439 -2.74 17.46 28.13
N VAL A 440 -1.75 16.57 28.15
CA VAL A 440 -1.62 15.46 27.22
C VAL A 440 -1.44 14.15 27.96
N ASN A 441 -2.13 13.12 27.49
CA ASN A 441 -1.92 11.74 27.91
C ASN A 441 -1.90 10.83 26.68
N SER A 442 -1.01 9.84 26.66
CA SER A 442 -1.04 8.82 25.60
C SER A 442 -2.15 7.81 25.84
N PHE A 443 -2.77 7.31 24.78
CA PHE A 443 -3.81 6.29 24.91
C PHE A 443 -3.74 5.26 23.80
N ILE A 444 -4.36 4.12 24.08
CA ILE A 444 -4.80 3.16 23.06
C ILE A 444 -6.31 2.97 23.16
N GLU A 445 -6.93 2.70 22.02
CA GLU A 445 -8.31 2.21 21.97
C GLU A 445 -8.29 0.79 21.40
N LEU A 446 -8.96 -0.14 22.07
CA LEU A 446 -9.11 -1.52 21.63
C LEU A 446 -10.28 -1.67 20.64
N ILE A 447 -10.31 -2.75 19.87
CA ILE A 447 -11.40 -2.99 18.89
C ILE A 447 -12.81 -3.09 19.52
N ASN A 448 -12.91 -3.34 20.83
CA ASN A 448 -14.17 -3.35 21.59
C ASN A 448 -14.58 -1.95 22.10
N GLY A 449 -13.79 -0.90 21.83
CA GLY A 449 -14.04 0.47 22.26
C GLY A 449 -13.47 0.84 23.63
N GLU A 450 -12.80 -0.07 24.33
CA GLU A 450 -12.13 0.23 25.59
C GLU A 450 -10.94 1.17 25.34
N ILE A 451 -10.87 2.25 26.12
CA ILE A 451 -9.77 3.23 26.08
C ILE A 451 -8.87 3.01 27.29
N ILE A 452 -7.57 2.82 27.05
CA ILE A 452 -6.56 2.66 28.09
C ILE A 452 -5.58 3.83 28.01
N LYS A 453 -5.42 4.57 29.10
CA LYS A 453 -4.39 5.60 29.24
C LYS A 453 -3.04 4.94 29.50
N CYS A 454 -2.04 5.28 28.70
CA CYS A 454 -0.72 4.61 28.68
C CYS A 454 0.37 5.43 29.37
N SER A 455 0.09 6.67 29.74
CA SER A 455 1.05 7.52 30.46
C SER A 455 0.37 8.29 31.60
N CYS A 456 1.18 9.01 32.38
CA CYS A 456 0.66 10.09 33.22
C CYS A 456 0.21 11.27 32.35
N GLU A 457 -0.56 12.17 32.94
CA GLU A 457 -0.92 13.44 32.32
C GLU A 457 0.29 14.39 32.39
N TYR A 458 0.61 15.03 31.27
CA TYR A 458 1.68 16.00 31.13
C TYR A 458 1.09 17.36 30.77
N GLU A 459 1.49 18.42 31.47
CA GLU A 459 1.16 19.79 31.09
C GLU A 459 2.24 20.30 30.14
N LEU A 460 1.82 20.78 28.96
CA LEU A 460 2.77 21.19 27.93
C LEU A 460 3.30 22.59 28.15
N GLU A 461 4.62 22.72 28.06
CA GLU A 461 5.32 24.00 28.08
C GLU A 461 5.26 24.69 26.70
N ASP A 462 5.06 26.00 26.72
CA ASP A 462 4.86 26.84 25.53
C ASP A 462 6.15 26.98 24.72
N GLY A 463 6.09 26.66 23.43
CA GLY A 463 7.20 26.82 22.50
C GLY A 463 8.33 25.78 22.60
N GLU A 464 8.25 24.83 23.53
CA GLU A 464 9.26 23.78 23.71
C GLU A 464 8.85 22.43 23.09
N ILE A 465 9.85 21.62 22.72
CA ILE A 465 9.62 20.24 22.30
C ILE A 465 9.46 19.37 23.55
N ASN A 466 8.28 18.77 23.69
CA ASN A 466 7.92 17.83 24.72
C ASN A 466 7.95 16.41 24.14
N ILE A 467 8.50 15.44 24.89
CA ILE A 467 8.58 14.04 24.46
C ILE A 467 7.63 13.20 25.31
N ILE A 468 6.63 12.62 24.65
CA ILE A 468 5.66 11.72 25.30
C ILE A 468 6.00 10.28 24.91
N ASP A 469 6.66 9.59 25.85
CA ASP A 469 7.06 8.19 25.71
C ASP A 469 6.12 7.26 26.49
N PHE A 470 5.75 6.14 25.87
CA PHE A 470 5.02 5.09 26.55
C PHE A 470 5.26 3.72 25.91
N THR A 471 5.07 2.68 26.72
CA THR A 471 5.00 1.30 26.26
C THR A 471 3.54 0.86 26.28
N ILE A 472 3.11 0.23 25.21
CA ILE A 472 1.74 -0.28 25.11
C ILE A 472 1.54 -1.36 26.19
N PRO A 473 0.54 -1.21 27.07
CA PRO A 473 0.26 -2.16 28.13
C PRO A 473 -0.32 -3.47 27.57
N ASN A 474 -0.44 -4.48 28.43
CA ASN A 474 -1.15 -5.71 28.08
C ASN A 474 -2.63 -5.40 27.79
N THR A 475 -3.12 -5.85 26.63
CA THR A 475 -4.49 -5.62 26.16
C THR A 475 -5.41 -6.83 26.39
N ASN A 476 -4.98 -7.81 27.18
CA ASN A 476 -5.65 -9.10 27.37
C ASN A 476 -5.95 -9.82 26.03
N SER A 477 -5.04 -9.68 25.08
CA SER A 477 -5.13 -10.25 23.73
C SER A 477 -6.26 -9.70 22.87
N ILE A 478 -6.75 -8.49 23.16
CA ILE A 478 -7.68 -7.76 22.30
C ILE A 478 -6.86 -6.84 21.39
N ASP A 479 -7.18 -6.84 20.09
CA ASP A 479 -6.45 -6.05 19.10
C ASP A 479 -6.60 -4.55 19.36
N ILE A 480 -5.53 -3.81 19.07
CA ILE A 480 -5.48 -2.36 19.22
C ILE A 480 -6.03 -1.73 17.94
N ASN A 481 -7.04 -0.88 18.09
CA ASN A 481 -7.68 -0.13 17.02
C ASN A 481 -7.01 1.24 16.79
N LYS A 482 -6.61 1.93 17.87
CA LYS A 482 -6.01 3.27 17.82
C LYS A 482 -4.85 3.39 18.79
N VAL A 483 -3.85 4.20 18.42
CA VAL A 483 -2.76 4.64 19.28
C VAL A 483 -2.59 6.14 19.08
N GLY A 484 -2.56 6.93 20.15
CA GLY A 484 -2.48 8.39 20.00
C GLY A 484 -2.32 9.17 21.29
N LEU A 485 -2.62 10.46 21.18
CA LEU A 485 -2.59 11.43 22.26
C LEU A 485 -4.00 11.97 22.52
N MET A 486 -4.35 12.04 23.80
CA MET A 486 -5.56 12.68 24.30
C MET A 486 -5.18 14.05 24.84
N LEU A 487 -5.91 15.08 24.42
CA LEU A 487 -5.78 16.47 24.82
C LEU A 487 -6.93 16.82 25.77
N THR A 488 -6.59 17.40 26.93
CA THR A 488 -7.52 17.88 27.96
C THR A 488 -7.07 19.22 28.52
N THR A 489 -7.88 19.84 29.38
CA THR A 489 -7.51 21.08 30.07
C THR A 489 -8.17 21.21 31.44
N ARG A 490 -7.60 22.08 32.29
CA ARG A 490 -8.19 22.52 33.56
C ARG A 490 -8.98 23.82 33.46
N VAL A 491 -8.97 24.49 32.31
CA VAL A 491 -9.66 25.78 32.10
C VAL A 491 -11.18 25.60 32.17
N SER A 492 -11.87 26.36 33.04
CA SER A 492 -13.31 26.23 33.21
C SER A 492 -14.10 26.86 32.05
N SER A 493 -15.24 26.29 31.71
CA SER A 493 -16.20 26.91 30.78
C SER A 493 -16.82 28.21 31.31
N LYS A 494 -16.69 28.49 32.62
CA LYS A 494 -17.25 29.68 33.26
C LYS A 494 -16.53 30.98 32.90
N ASP A 495 -15.29 30.91 32.41
CA ASP A 495 -14.49 32.07 32.04
C ASP A 495 -14.84 32.61 30.63
N GLY A 496 -15.82 32.00 29.95
CA GLY A 496 -16.34 32.45 28.66
C GLY A 496 -15.44 32.13 27.45
N ALA A 497 -14.22 31.65 27.66
CA ALA A 497 -13.31 31.16 26.63
C ALA A 497 -12.49 29.96 27.17
N GLY A 498 -12.51 28.84 26.44
CA GLY A 498 -11.60 27.72 26.65
C GLY A 498 -10.19 28.01 26.15
N ILE A 499 -9.39 26.97 25.96
CA ILE A 499 -8.06 27.11 25.37
C ILE A 499 -8.15 27.44 23.89
N LEU A 500 -7.27 28.33 23.44
CA LEU A 500 -6.91 28.47 22.03
C LEU A 500 -5.41 28.22 21.90
N ALA A 501 -5.01 27.19 21.15
CA ALA A 501 -3.60 26.85 20.99
C ALA A 501 -3.33 26.13 19.66
N ARG A 502 -2.10 26.24 19.16
CA ARG A 502 -1.59 25.36 18.11
C ARG A 502 -0.93 24.17 18.77
N PHE A 503 -1.45 22.98 18.51
CA PHE A 503 -0.81 21.74 18.93
C PHE A 503 -0.14 21.11 17.72
N LYS A 504 1.14 20.74 17.86
CA LYS A 504 1.96 20.23 16.77
C LYS A 504 2.54 18.88 17.16
N ILE A 505 2.38 17.88 16.29
CA ILE A 505 3.15 16.63 16.36
C ILE A 505 4.30 16.75 15.37
N ASN A 506 5.53 16.81 15.86
CA ASN A 506 6.73 17.02 15.06
C ASN A 506 7.31 15.69 14.53
N LYS A 507 7.18 14.61 15.31
CA LYS A 507 7.68 13.29 14.93
C LYS A 507 7.01 12.20 15.76
N ILE A 508 6.80 11.03 15.16
CA ILE A 508 6.39 9.82 15.88
C ILE A 508 7.43 8.73 15.62
N ARG A 509 7.89 8.06 16.67
CA ARG A 509 8.77 6.89 16.57
C ARG A 509 8.10 5.68 17.19
N LYS A 510 8.11 4.57 16.47
CA LYS A 510 7.77 3.25 16.99
C LYS A 510 9.07 2.47 17.23
N LYS A 511 9.13 1.71 18.32
CA LYS A 511 10.12 0.65 18.48
C LYS A 511 9.36 -0.66 18.69
N LEU A 512 9.60 -1.60 17.79
CA LEU A 512 9.05 -2.95 17.89
C LEU A 512 9.63 -3.62 19.14
N ASN A 513 8.74 -4.07 20.02
CA ASN A 513 9.09 -4.84 21.22
C ASN A 513 7.86 -5.63 21.65
N THR A 514 7.21 -6.22 20.65
CA THR A 514 5.94 -6.92 20.80
C THR A 514 6.14 -8.11 21.73
N ASN A 515 5.24 -8.27 22.70
CA ASN A 515 5.12 -9.46 23.53
C ASN A 515 3.63 -9.65 23.87
N THR A 516 2.98 -10.55 23.14
CA THR A 516 1.53 -10.74 23.26
C THR A 516 1.13 -12.18 22.97
N VAL A 517 -0.13 -12.49 23.26
CA VAL A 517 -0.77 -13.74 22.86
C VAL A 517 -1.88 -13.41 21.87
N ILE A 518 -1.83 -13.98 20.68
CA ILE A 518 -2.94 -13.99 19.72
C ILE A 518 -3.94 -15.02 20.23
N LYS A 519 -5.06 -14.53 20.80
CA LYS A 519 -6.17 -15.39 21.23
C LYS A 519 -7.23 -15.47 20.16
N PHE A 520 -7.46 -16.65 19.60
CA PHE A 520 -8.34 -16.79 18.44
C PHE A 520 -9.80 -16.44 18.72
N LYS A 521 -10.24 -16.56 19.97
CA LYS A 521 -11.57 -16.10 20.41
C LYS A 521 -11.80 -14.58 20.27
N ASN A 522 -10.72 -13.80 20.20
CA ASN A 522 -10.75 -12.35 20.04
C ASN A 522 -10.49 -11.92 18.58
N GLN A 523 -10.26 -12.88 17.68
CA GLN A 523 -9.97 -12.61 16.27
C GLN A 523 -11.24 -12.68 15.43
N ASN A 524 -11.20 -12.08 14.24
CA ASN A 524 -12.35 -11.99 13.36
C ASN A 524 -12.10 -12.72 12.05
N SER A 525 -13.15 -13.33 11.51
CA SER A 525 -13.14 -13.72 10.10
C SER A 525 -13.12 -12.45 9.24
N TYR A 526 -12.32 -12.51 8.19
CA TYR A 526 -12.06 -11.42 7.26
C TYR A 526 -12.41 -11.86 5.84
N PHE A 527 -12.20 -10.98 4.86
CA PHE A 527 -12.42 -11.31 3.45
C PHE A 527 -11.66 -12.58 3.03
N LEU A 528 -12.18 -13.30 2.03
CA LEU A 528 -11.50 -14.45 1.39
C LEU A 528 -11.15 -15.62 2.33
N ASN A 529 -11.99 -15.90 3.35
CA ASN A 529 -11.75 -16.95 4.36
C ASN A 529 -10.44 -16.76 5.16
N ASN A 530 -10.03 -15.50 5.36
CA ASN A 530 -8.94 -15.14 6.25
C ASN A 530 -9.45 -14.95 7.69
N VAL A 531 -8.54 -15.03 8.64
CA VAL A 531 -8.79 -14.77 10.05
C VAL A 531 -7.69 -13.82 10.51
N THR A 532 -8.05 -12.71 11.15
CA THR A 532 -7.05 -11.76 11.68
C THR A 532 -6.12 -12.48 12.67
N PRO A 533 -4.83 -12.13 12.75
CA PRO A 533 -4.07 -11.21 11.91
C PRO A 533 -3.32 -11.92 10.75
N PHE A 534 -3.93 -12.95 10.14
CA PHE A 534 -3.29 -13.77 9.10
C PHE A 534 -3.68 -13.35 7.68
N SER A 535 -2.72 -13.51 6.77
CA SER A 535 -2.91 -13.47 5.32
C SER A 535 -2.61 -14.84 4.72
N ASN A 536 -3.53 -15.35 3.91
CA ASN A 536 -3.50 -16.70 3.37
C ASN A 536 -3.18 -16.74 1.88
N ASN A 537 -2.48 -17.79 1.47
CA ASN A 537 -2.31 -18.18 0.07
C ASN A 537 -2.43 -19.69 -0.09
N ASN A 538 -3.33 -20.16 -0.97
CA ASN A 538 -3.62 -21.58 -1.20
C ASN A 538 -3.93 -22.39 0.08
N ILE A 539 -4.41 -21.71 1.11
CA ILE A 539 -4.86 -22.28 2.39
C ILE A 539 -6.13 -21.57 2.82
N SER A 540 -7.03 -22.29 3.48
CA SER A 540 -8.21 -21.73 4.13
C SER A 540 -8.00 -21.69 5.63
N THR A 541 -8.46 -20.61 6.26
CA THR A 541 -8.49 -20.48 7.73
C THR A 541 -9.93 -20.38 8.24
N LYS A 542 -10.21 -20.98 9.39
CA LYS A 542 -11.51 -20.87 10.05
C LYS A 542 -11.36 -20.89 11.57
N LEU A 543 -12.09 -20.01 12.25
CA LEU A 543 -12.18 -20.03 13.70
C LEU A 543 -12.97 -21.25 14.20
N LEU A 544 -12.40 -21.96 15.19
CA LEU A 544 -13.02 -23.06 15.92
C LEU A 544 -12.99 -22.75 17.43
N GLY A 545 -13.90 -21.88 17.87
CA GLY A 545 -13.91 -21.38 19.24
C GLY A 545 -12.61 -20.62 19.54
N ASP A 546 -11.75 -21.21 20.36
CA ASP A 546 -10.49 -20.62 20.83
C ASP A 546 -9.28 -21.09 20.00
N SER A 547 -9.50 -21.53 18.76
CA SER A 547 -8.44 -22.08 17.90
C SER A 547 -8.65 -21.75 16.43
N LEU A 548 -7.59 -21.91 15.64
CA LEU A 548 -7.58 -21.69 14.20
C LEU A 548 -7.43 -23.01 13.46
N LEU A 549 -8.42 -23.37 12.65
CA LEU A 549 -8.30 -24.44 11.68
C LEU A 549 -7.61 -23.91 10.43
N ILE A 550 -6.52 -24.58 10.03
CA ILE A 550 -5.90 -24.40 8.72
C ILE A 550 -6.15 -25.62 7.85
N LYS A 551 -6.50 -25.40 6.57
CA LYS A 551 -6.69 -26.47 5.58
C LYS A 551 -6.14 -26.09 4.22
N ALA A 552 -5.21 -26.88 3.69
CA ALA A 552 -4.73 -26.81 2.31
C ALA A 552 -4.94 -28.15 1.61
N LYS A 553 -5.46 -28.11 0.39
CA LYS A 553 -5.76 -29.30 -0.42
C LYS A 553 -5.02 -29.23 -1.75
N ASP A 554 -4.47 -30.36 -2.19
CA ASP A 554 -3.87 -30.57 -3.51
C ASP A 554 -2.67 -29.66 -3.86
N SER A 555 -2.23 -28.79 -2.94
CA SER A 555 -1.15 -27.82 -3.12
C SER A 555 -0.50 -27.43 -1.78
N TYR A 556 0.65 -26.75 -1.84
CA TYR A 556 1.22 -26.08 -0.68
C TYR A 556 0.45 -24.79 -0.40
N GLY A 557 -0.04 -24.66 0.82
CA GLY A 557 -0.66 -23.45 1.33
C GLY A 557 0.13 -22.88 2.51
N ILE A 558 0.01 -21.58 2.72
CA ILE A 558 0.65 -20.87 3.84
C ILE A 558 -0.23 -19.71 4.32
N ALA A 559 -0.33 -19.59 5.64
CA ALA A 559 -0.93 -18.46 6.35
C ALA A 559 0.17 -17.75 7.13
N ILE A 560 0.36 -16.45 6.91
CA ILE A 560 1.44 -15.66 7.55
C ILE A 560 0.90 -14.54 8.43
N SER A 561 1.70 -14.15 9.43
CA SER A 561 1.42 -13.01 10.32
C SER A 561 2.72 -12.43 10.91
N GLY A 562 2.59 -11.41 11.77
CA GLY A 562 3.69 -10.74 12.46
C GLY A 562 4.28 -9.58 11.65
N SER A 563 5.11 -8.75 12.28
CA SER A 563 5.74 -7.60 11.63
C SER A 563 6.70 -8.05 10.53
N TYR A 564 6.58 -7.47 9.33
CA TYR A 564 7.45 -7.74 8.18
C TYR A 564 8.91 -7.43 8.51
N TYR A 565 9.15 -6.33 9.24
CA TYR A 565 10.49 -5.89 9.64
C TYR A 565 10.99 -6.49 10.96
N SER A 566 10.42 -7.60 11.43
CA SER A 566 10.91 -8.25 12.66
C SER A 566 12.22 -8.99 12.43
N GLU A 567 13.26 -8.62 13.18
CA GLU A 567 14.58 -9.26 13.08
C GLU A 567 14.67 -10.47 14.00
N ASN A 568 14.12 -10.38 15.22
CA ASN A 568 14.05 -11.53 16.13
C ASN A 568 12.59 -11.92 16.38
N GLN A 569 12.34 -13.22 16.51
CA GLN A 569 11.00 -13.78 16.66
C GLN A 569 11.00 -14.92 17.67
N VAL A 570 10.00 -14.96 18.53
CA VAL A 570 9.64 -16.14 19.33
C VAL A 570 8.18 -16.44 19.07
N VAL A 571 7.87 -17.65 18.61
CA VAL A 571 6.50 -18.10 18.33
C VAL A 571 6.26 -19.41 19.05
N LYS A 572 5.27 -19.44 19.94
CA LYS A 572 4.87 -20.65 20.69
C LYS A 572 3.40 -20.91 20.53
N THR A 573 3.03 -22.15 20.25
CA THR A 573 1.62 -22.55 20.15
C THR A 573 1.51 -24.07 20.26
N ARG A 574 0.30 -24.53 20.57
CA ARG A 574 -0.09 -25.93 20.52
C ARG A 574 -0.66 -26.25 19.14
N ILE A 575 -0.15 -27.31 18.52
CA ILE A 575 -0.71 -27.87 17.28
C ILE A 575 -1.47 -29.14 17.63
N SER A 576 -2.66 -29.32 17.07
CA SER A 576 -3.53 -30.47 17.32
C SER A 576 -4.27 -30.92 16.06
N ASN A 577 -4.76 -32.16 16.08
CA ASN A 577 -5.52 -32.78 14.99
C ASN A 577 -4.79 -32.66 13.63
N VAL A 578 -3.48 -32.91 13.62
CA VAL A 578 -2.67 -32.80 12.40
C VAL A 578 -2.90 -34.02 11.51
N GLU A 579 -3.66 -33.81 10.44
CA GLU A 579 -3.90 -34.77 9.38
C GLU A 579 -3.21 -34.31 8.10
N GLY A 580 -2.63 -35.25 7.35
CA GLY A 580 -2.01 -34.93 6.06
C GLY A 580 -0.54 -35.26 5.96
N ASP A 581 0.07 -34.78 4.87
CA ASP A 581 1.43 -35.15 4.49
C ASP A 581 2.46 -34.30 5.24
N ILE A 582 2.32 -32.98 5.18
CA ILE A 582 3.35 -32.04 5.64
C ILE A 582 2.70 -30.91 6.44
N PHE A 583 3.11 -30.72 7.68
CA PHE A 583 2.84 -29.51 8.46
C PHE A 583 4.05 -28.59 8.40
N ARG A 584 3.87 -27.33 7.99
CA ARG A 584 4.94 -26.37 7.79
C ARG A 584 4.90 -25.28 8.84
N ILE A 585 6.06 -24.99 9.41
CA ILE A 585 6.33 -23.78 10.20
C ILE A 585 7.30 -22.92 9.39
N ALA A 586 6.85 -21.76 8.94
CA ALA A 586 7.63 -20.84 8.12
C ALA A 586 8.12 -19.65 8.97
N PHE A 587 9.30 -19.14 8.64
CA PHE A 587 9.93 -18.01 9.31
C PHE A 587 10.83 -17.22 8.36
N LYS A 588 11.14 -15.98 8.73
CA LYS A 588 11.83 -15.01 7.85
C LYS A 588 11.19 -14.94 6.46
N VAL A 589 9.86 -14.93 6.45
CA VAL A 589 9.07 -14.92 5.22
C VAL A 589 9.07 -13.51 4.64
N ILE A 590 9.85 -13.31 3.59
CA ILE A 590 9.90 -12.07 2.79
C ILE A 590 8.71 -12.04 1.83
N GLY A 591 8.31 -13.20 1.31
CA GLY A 591 7.16 -13.35 0.42
C GLY A 591 6.84 -14.81 0.18
N LEU A 592 5.90 -15.08 -0.74
CA LEU A 592 5.44 -16.44 -1.04
C LEU A 592 6.52 -17.38 -1.58
N ALA A 593 7.62 -16.84 -2.09
CA ALA A 593 8.66 -17.60 -2.74
C ALA A 593 10.02 -17.47 -2.04
N ASP A 594 10.13 -16.64 -1.00
CA ASP A 594 11.39 -16.35 -0.29
C ASP A 594 11.19 -16.43 1.22
N PHE A 595 11.52 -17.59 1.79
CA PHE A 595 11.36 -17.88 3.21
C PHE A 595 12.12 -19.14 3.63
N TYR A 596 12.25 -19.33 4.94
CA TYR A 596 12.76 -20.56 5.53
C TYR A 596 11.62 -21.35 6.17
N SER A 597 11.73 -22.68 6.21
CA SER A 597 10.72 -23.51 6.86
C SER A 597 11.27 -24.75 7.54
N PHE A 598 10.58 -25.16 8.60
CA PHE A 598 10.61 -26.51 9.13
C PHE A 598 9.37 -27.26 8.65
N ASP A 599 9.57 -28.24 7.78
CA ASP A 599 8.53 -29.09 7.22
C ASP A 599 8.49 -30.41 8.00
N ILE A 600 7.42 -30.61 8.77
CA ILE A 600 7.20 -31.77 9.64
C ILE A 600 6.37 -32.80 8.88
N TYR A 601 7.05 -33.85 8.41
CA TYR A 601 6.47 -35.05 7.81
C TYR A 601 5.98 -36.01 8.89
N LYS A 602 5.48 -37.18 8.51
CA LYS A 602 5.07 -38.22 9.47
C LYS A 602 6.25 -38.83 10.23
N ASP A 603 7.39 -39.01 9.57
CA ASP A 603 8.55 -39.77 10.03
C ASP A 603 9.82 -38.93 10.16
N LYS A 604 9.77 -37.64 9.83
CA LYS A 604 10.92 -36.73 9.87
C LYS A 604 10.54 -35.26 9.85
N ILE A 605 11.53 -34.43 10.14
CA ILE A 605 11.48 -32.99 9.90
C ILE A 605 12.60 -32.63 8.93
N LYS A 606 12.26 -31.78 7.96
CA LYS A 606 13.23 -31.20 7.02
C LYS A 606 13.24 -29.70 7.13
N THR A 607 14.43 -29.11 7.09
CA THR A 607 14.61 -27.66 7.07
C THR A 607 14.92 -27.20 5.67
N TYR A 608 14.17 -26.22 5.17
CA TYR A 608 14.33 -25.70 3.81
C TYR A 608 14.63 -24.21 3.78
N LYS A 609 15.51 -23.80 2.87
CA LYS A 609 15.54 -22.44 2.32
C LYS A 609 14.78 -22.44 1.01
N ASN A 610 13.67 -21.71 0.94
CA ASN A 610 12.89 -21.52 -0.27
C ASN A 610 13.31 -20.19 -0.90
N LYS A 611 13.72 -20.25 -2.17
CA LYS A 611 14.13 -19.10 -2.97
C LYS A 611 13.62 -19.28 -4.40
N PHE A 612 12.44 -18.72 -4.66
CA PHE A 612 11.71 -18.80 -5.92
C PHE A 612 11.49 -20.24 -6.38
N ASN A 613 12.08 -20.61 -7.52
CA ASN A 613 11.93 -21.94 -8.11
C ASN A 613 12.83 -23.00 -7.46
N THR A 614 13.54 -22.65 -6.38
CA THR A 614 14.48 -23.54 -5.69
C THR A 614 14.11 -23.72 -4.23
N SER A 615 14.05 -24.97 -3.78
CA SER A 615 13.99 -25.33 -2.36
C SER A 615 15.25 -26.10 -2.00
N ILE A 616 16.11 -25.50 -1.17
CA ILE A 616 17.38 -26.08 -0.74
C ILE A 616 17.18 -26.74 0.62
N LEU A 617 17.43 -28.05 0.69
CA LEU A 617 17.45 -28.79 1.96
C LEU A 617 18.67 -28.36 2.77
N LEU A 618 18.45 -27.87 3.98
CA LEU A 618 19.50 -27.43 4.89
C LEU A 618 19.82 -28.50 5.94
N ASP A 619 18.79 -29.21 6.43
CA ASP A 619 18.94 -30.23 7.46
C ASP A 619 17.76 -31.23 7.42
N GLU A 620 17.96 -32.43 7.95
CA GLU A 620 16.95 -33.49 8.06
C GLU A 620 17.17 -34.32 9.34
N LEU A 621 16.09 -34.57 10.07
CA LEU A 621 16.10 -35.37 11.30
C LEU A 621 14.93 -36.35 11.32
N GLU A 622 15.16 -37.60 11.72
CA GLU A 622 14.09 -38.56 12.03
C GLU A 622 13.22 -38.06 13.18
N PHE A 623 11.91 -38.10 12.99
CA PHE A 623 10.95 -37.58 13.94
C PHE A 623 9.56 -38.19 13.71
N ASP A 624 9.02 -38.89 14.69
CA ASP A 624 7.67 -39.44 14.61
C ASP A 624 6.63 -38.37 15.00
N ARG A 625 5.91 -37.84 14.00
CA ARG A 625 4.96 -36.75 14.20
C ARG A 625 3.67 -37.25 14.82
N ARG A 626 3.47 -36.85 16.07
CA ARG A 626 2.21 -37.03 16.81
C ARG A 626 1.09 -36.15 16.24
N GLU A 627 -0.16 -36.54 16.50
CA GLU A 627 -1.33 -35.73 16.13
C GLU A 627 -1.42 -34.41 16.90
N CYS A 628 -0.82 -34.35 18.09
CA CYS A 628 -0.76 -33.18 18.95
C CYS A 628 0.66 -32.97 19.49
N PHE A 629 1.15 -31.75 19.46
CA PHE A 629 2.46 -31.36 19.97
C PHE A 629 2.53 -29.85 20.22
N ASP A 630 3.36 -29.43 21.16
CA ASP A 630 3.65 -28.02 21.43
C ASP A 630 4.92 -27.59 20.68
N ILE A 631 4.89 -26.41 20.06
CA ILE A 631 6.06 -25.85 19.36
C ILE A 631 6.60 -24.59 20.05
N GLU A 632 7.90 -24.40 19.94
CA GLU A 632 8.56 -23.11 20.18
C GLU A 632 9.58 -22.89 19.06
N LEU A 633 9.26 -21.97 18.16
CA LEU A 633 10.17 -21.42 17.16
C LEU A 633 10.87 -20.22 17.79
N ARG A 634 12.20 -20.14 17.71
CA ARG A 634 12.89 -18.86 17.88
C ARG A 634 13.81 -18.59 16.73
N VAL A 635 13.88 -17.33 16.37
CA VAL A 635 14.59 -16.83 15.21
C VAL A 635 15.36 -15.60 15.68
N THR A 636 16.65 -15.58 15.42
CA THR A 636 17.51 -14.42 15.58
C THR A 636 17.83 -13.83 14.19
N LYS A 637 18.77 -12.91 14.13
CA LYS A 637 19.24 -12.35 12.85
C LYS A 637 19.80 -13.43 11.91
N ASP A 638 20.55 -14.39 12.45
CA ASP A 638 21.36 -15.35 11.67
C ASP A 638 21.06 -16.82 11.97
N GLU A 639 20.28 -17.12 13.01
CA GLU A 639 19.96 -18.47 13.45
C GLU A 639 18.45 -18.67 13.67
N ALA A 640 17.99 -19.90 13.51
CA ALA A 640 16.67 -20.29 13.97
C ALA A 640 16.70 -21.68 14.61
N PHE A 641 15.85 -21.86 15.63
CA PHE A 641 15.65 -23.12 16.29
C PHE A 641 14.19 -23.51 16.33
N LEU A 642 13.95 -24.82 16.26
CA LEU A 642 12.65 -25.42 16.53
C LEU A 642 12.73 -26.36 17.74
N ARG A 643 11.86 -26.11 18.71
CA ARG A 643 11.58 -27.02 19.81
C ARG A 643 10.20 -27.63 19.64
N ILE A 644 10.11 -28.94 19.89
CA ILE A 644 8.84 -29.67 19.93
C ILE A 644 8.76 -30.37 21.28
N ASP A 645 7.66 -30.15 22.02
CA ASP A 645 7.39 -30.73 23.34
C ASP A 645 8.56 -30.57 24.33
N ASN A 646 9.18 -29.39 24.31
CA ASN A 646 10.36 -28.97 25.09
C ASN A 646 11.72 -29.58 24.68
N TYR A 647 11.78 -30.45 23.68
CA TYR A 647 13.04 -30.96 23.15
C TYR A 647 13.55 -30.06 22.03
N ASN A 648 14.86 -29.73 22.05
CA ASN A 648 15.51 -29.05 20.93
C ASN A 648 15.64 -30.06 19.79
N ILE A 649 14.99 -29.77 18.66
CA ILE A 649 14.89 -30.73 17.56
C ILE A 649 15.90 -30.37 16.46
N LEU A 650 15.87 -29.13 15.98
CA LEU A 650 16.70 -28.66 14.86
C LEU A 650 17.15 -27.22 15.06
N SER A 651 18.35 -26.91 14.56
CA SER A 651 18.91 -25.56 14.50
C SER A 651 19.47 -25.30 13.11
N VAL A 652 19.21 -24.12 12.57
CA VAL A 652 19.76 -23.67 11.29
C VAL A 652 20.50 -22.36 11.49
N ASN A 653 21.69 -22.26 10.89
CA ASN A 653 22.53 -21.07 10.93
C ASN A 653 22.72 -20.53 9.51
N GLY A 654 23.20 -19.29 9.40
CA GLY A 654 23.45 -18.65 8.10
C GLY A 654 22.15 -18.24 7.39
N ILE A 655 21.15 -17.82 8.16
CA ILE A 655 19.95 -17.19 7.61
C ILE A 655 20.35 -15.87 6.94
N GLU A 656 20.00 -15.71 5.66
CA GLU A 656 20.32 -14.52 4.87
C GLU A 656 19.27 -13.42 5.03
N ASN A 657 18.01 -13.81 5.24
CA ASN A 657 16.90 -12.87 5.36
C ASN A 657 16.99 -12.19 6.74
N GLU A 658 17.31 -10.90 6.76
CA GLU A 658 17.48 -10.14 8.01
C GLU A 658 16.17 -10.02 8.81
N TYR A 659 15.04 -10.00 8.12
CA TYR A 659 13.70 -9.86 8.70
C TYR A 659 12.68 -10.74 7.96
N GLY A 660 11.42 -10.74 8.39
CA GLY A 660 10.30 -11.31 7.64
C GLY A 660 9.14 -11.71 8.55
N HIS A 661 8.08 -12.26 7.98
CA HIS A 661 6.97 -12.81 8.76
C HIS A 661 7.29 -14.20 9.33
N PHE A 662 6.38 -14.71 10.17
CA PHE A 662 6.25 -16.13 10.49
C PHE A 662 4.95 -16.68 9.89
N GLY A 663 4.80 -17.99 9.80
CA GLY A 663 3.57 -18.59 9.31
C GLY A 663 3.43 -20.08 9.52
N PHE A 664 2.23 -20.58 9.21
CA PHE A 664 1.86 -21.99 9.29
C PHE A 664 1.21 -22.44 7.99
N GLY A 665 1.38 -23.72 7.65
CA GLY A 665 0.76 -24.24 6.44
C GLY A 665 1.18 -25.67 6.14
N GLY A 666 1.35 -25.98 4.87
CA GLY A 666 1.80 -27.28 4.42
C GLY A 666 1.09 -27.76 3.16
N LYS A 667 1.21 -29.06 2.88
CA LYS A 667 0.62 -29.71 1.71
C LYS A 667 -0.33 -30.80 2.15
N ASN A 668 -1.54 -30.83 1.56
CA ASN A 668 -2.59 -31.77 1.90
C ASN A 668 -2.83 -31.84 3.42
N ILE A 669 -2.88 -30.69 4.07
CA ILE A 669 -2.82 -30.56 5.52
C ILE A 669 -4.15 -30.07 6.08
N SER A 670 -4.54 -30.63 7.21
CA SER A 670 -5.56 -30.11 8.12
C SER A 670 -4.96 -30.09 9.51
N ALA A 671 -4.94 -28.93 10.18
CA ALA A 671 -4.41 -28.81 11.53
C ALA A 671 -5.15 -27.72 12.30
N VAL A 672 -5.19 -27.87 13.62
CA VAL A 672 -5.77 -26.90 14.55
C VAL A 672 -4.63 -26.25 15.34
N ILE A 673 -4.52 -24.94 15.22
CA ILE A 673 -3.54 -24.09 15.89
C ILE A 673 -4.22 -23.45 17.10
N GLY A 674 -3.69 -23.67 18.30
CA GLY A 674 -4.15 -23.00 19.52
C GLY A 674 -3.64 -21.56 19.60
N ASP A 675 -3.99 -20.87 20.68
CA ASP A 675 -3.48 -19.52 20.95
C ASP A 675 -1.94 -19.43 20.76
N ILE A 676 -1.49 -18.30 20.20
CA ILE A 676 -0.10 -18.14 19.78
C ILE A 676 0.56 -17.07 20.63
N HIS A 677 1.55 -17.45 21.42
CA HIS A 677 2.45 -16.50 22.06
C HIS A 677 3.48 -16.00 21.07
N VAL A 678 3.62 -14.69 20.95
CA VAL A 678 4.50 -14.05 19.99
C VAL A 678 5.33 -12.95 20.62
N GLU A 679 6.63 -12.98 20.33
CA GLU A 679 7.57 -11.90 20.66
C GLU A 679 8.31 -11.47 19.39
N TYR A 680 8.36 -10.17 19.12
CA TYR A 680 9.13 -9.60 18.00
C TYR A 680 9.91 -8.36 18.45
N SER A 681 11.14 -8.22 17.95
CA SER A 681 11.99 -7.04 18.17
C SER A 681 12.74 -6.63 16.91
#